data_AF-A0A964ZCS5-F1
#
_entry.id   AF-A0A964ZCS5-F1
#
_cell.length_a   1.000
_cell.length_b   1.000
_cell.length_c   1.000
_cell.angle_alpha   90.00
_cell.angle_beta   90.00
_cell.angle_gamma   90.00
#
_symmetry.space_group_name_H-M   'P 1'
#
loop_
_entity.id
_entity.type
_entity.pdbx_description
1 polymer ?
#
loop_
_entity_poly.entity_id
_entity_poly.type
_entity_poly.pdbx_seq_one_letter_code
_entity_poly.pdbx_strand_id
1 'polypeptide(L)'
;MANRPHLCLSSSQRKDDHDKQIVLTVEVIAADIMQAATPVAVIGRFQDLTLCGLDRQCHQQISGKQSREQEFGGKLSELLDHGVFASHLGQLFLIPYKSVPLSPTYLLLAGMGEVGEFGPDELRLLMTNITMSLAIMGYDEFATVLIGVGNRSLSHGVALPQWMQGIVEGLQHSWPHIHSRSFRVKFYENNCKLVKHYCRHLNKIIAAIPREKDNDVQIKIQLLDSTFSQSSSRDQASPNVYENNSETNTVRRVDILSPSNSKEMAIDISQTKLVFRKLQYSAISDDALLSVREIEIQDYFAKRLPHFLNGVTNSFDSEIESFGRLVTNYLVPNDIQNALFNQSPITLVVDRRTAALPWEVAVKDVCGETRFLGVNPGIVRQFRTPVSGRQAVAPVLNKKLSILIIADPAGGKYRLPNAAKEGFEVALEFDHINQKWGGILKIQITLRIGCSADKQSNSVIVESTRSLTNVVKSAKPCDPMEVLSQIVNGDYDIIHYAGHSVFENGRAGWLFGEDCVFSASELMRLRRAPRLVFANACHSSDIGADQREDQLSEQASLAEAFFGRGVKNYIGTGWQVQDDKAREIAVTFYQNALNYPKPAVLGEALRIARKKCFRDYDSTWAAYQHYGQWNDRLINISETDIP
;
A
#
# COMPACT_ATOMS: atom_id res chain seq x y z
N MET A 1 74.00 -7.43 -43.56
CA MET A 1 74.56 -8.59 -42.83
C MET A 1 74.24 -8.43 -41.36
N ALA A 2 73.29 -9.22 -40.82
CA ALA A 2 73.19 -9.60 -39.41
C ALA A 2 71.97 -10.53 -39.23
N ASN A 3 72.28 -11.81 -38.97
CA ASN A 3 71.53 -12.88 -38.30
C ASN A 3 70.02 -12.76 -38.06
N ARG A 4 69.27 -13.73 -38.61
CA ARG A 4 68.07 -14.33 -37.96
C ARG A 4 68.18 -15.86 -38.03
N PRO A 5 68.26 -16.58 -36.91
CA PRO A 5 68.00 -18.01 -36.87
C PRO A 5 66.53 -18.30 -36.57
N HIS A 6 66.09 -19.44 -37.09
CA HIS A 6 64.78 -20.06 -36.91
C HIS A 6 64.38 -20.23 -35.43
N LEU A 7 63.09 -20.04 -35.15
CA LEU A 7 62.45 -20.62 -33.97
C LEU A 7 61.16 -21.32 -34.42
N CYS A 8 61.18 -22.64 -34.23
CA CYS A 8 60.08 -23.57 -34.43
C CYS A 8 58.82 -23.09 -33.69
N LEU A 9 57.70 -23.00 -34.41
CA LEU A 9 56.37 -23.01 -33.80
C LEU A 9 56.10 -24.43 -33.30
N SER A 10 56.43 -24.68 -32.04
CA SER A 10 56.00 -25.88 -31.32
C SER A 10 54.50 -25.79 -31.01
N SER A 11 53.81 -26.86 -31.36
CA SER A 11 52.45 -27.23 -31.00
C SER A 11 52.05 -26.96 -29.53
N SER A 12 51.50 -25.79 -29.22
CA SER A 12 50.86 -25.51 -27.92
C SER A 12 49.37 -25.10 -27.99
N GLN A 13 48.75 -25.03 -29.17
CA GLN A 13 47.35 -24.60 -29.34
C GLN A 13 46.27 -25.64 -28.97
N ARG A 14 46.54 -26.61 -28.09
CA ARG A 14 45.53 -27.60 -27.65
C ARG A 14 45.28 -27.66 -26.13
N LYS A 15 45.81 -26.70 -25.35
CA LYS A 15 45.60 -26.69 -23.88
C LYS A 15 44.69 -25.58 -23.34
N ASP A 16 44.29 -24.60 -24.14
CA ASP A 16 43.54 -23.43 -23.63
C ASP A 16 42.00 -23.55 -23.76
N ASP A 17 41.49 -24.60 -24.42
CA ASP A 17 40.04 -24.78 -24.64
C ASP A 17 39.30 -25.34 -23.40
N HIS A 18 40.04 -25.80 -22.39
CA HIS A 18 39.48 -26.36 -21.14
C HIS A 18 39.34 -25.33 -20.00
N ASP A 19 39.81 -24.10 -20.19
CA ASP A 19 39.87 -23.11 -19.11
C ASP A 19 38.62 -22.22 -19.00
N LYS A 20 37.66 -22.38 -19.92
CA LYS A 20 36.44 -21.57 -20.01
C LYS A 20 35.15 -22.35 -19.71
N GLN A 21 35.11 -23.12 -18.62
CA GLN A 21 33.94 -23.93 -18.27
C GLN A 21 33.43 -23.69 -16.83
N ILE A 22 32.14 -23.37 -16.69
CA ILE A 22 31.39 -23.36 -15.41
C ILE A 22 30.51 -24.61 -15.32
N VAL A 23 30.45 -25.23 -14.15
CA VAL A 23 29.42 -26.22 -13.80
C VAL A 23 28.33 -25.54 -12.97
N LEU A 24 27.15 -25.35 -13.57
CA LEU A 24 25.95 -24.89 -12.88
C LEU A 24 25.19 -26.09 -12.32
N THR A 25 25.05 -26.18 -11.00
CA THR A 25 24.27 -27.22 -10.34
C THR A 25 22.96 -26.61 -9.83
N VAL A 26 21.84 -27.11 -10.34
CA VAL A 26 20.49 -26.75 -9.85
C VAL A 26 19.99 -27.88 -8.97
N GLU A 27 19.67 -27.58 -7.71
CA GLU A 27 19.13 -28.54 -6.74
C GLU A 27 17.70 -28.15 -6.39
N VAL A 28 16.72 -29.05 -6.56
CA VAL A 28 15.32 -28.76 -6.24
C VAL A 28 14.96 -29.40 -4.90
N ILE A 29 14.53 -28.58 -3.94
CA ILE A 29 14.37 -28.95 -2.53
C ILE A 29 12.92 -28.73 -2.07
N ALA A 30 12.33 -29.75 -1.45
CA ALA A 30 11.00 -29.70 -0.85
C ALA A 30 11.04 -29.14 0.59
N ALA A 31 11.23 -27.82 0.73
CA ALA A 31 11.31 -27.14 2.03
C ALA A 31 11.05 -25.64 1.88
N ASP A 32 10.95 -24.95 3.02
CA ASP A 32 10.89 -23.48 3.07
C ASP A 32 12.26 -22.85 2.82
N ILE A 33 12.30 -21.81 1.98
CA ILE A 33 13.53 -21.08 1.65
C ILE A 33 14.20 -20.45 2.87
N MET A 34 13.44 -20.13 3.92
CA MET A 34 13.97 -19.58 5.17
C MET A 34 14.75 -20.62 5.99
N GLN A 35 14.65 -21.91 5.64
CA GLN A 35 15.44 -22.99 6.21
C GLN A 35 16.67 -23.33 5.35
N ALA A 36 16.98 -22.50 4.34
CA ALA A 36 18.02 -22.81 3.38
C ALA A 36 19.43 -22.74 3.99
N ALA A 37 20.14 -23.86 3.97
CA ALA A 37 21.56 -23.95 4.29
C ALA A 37 22.41 -23.37 3.15
N THR A 38 22.31 -22.06 2.93
CA THR A 38 23.03 -21.28 1.90
C THR A 38 23.43 -19.91 2.43
N PRO A 39 24.50 -19.28 1.93
CA PRO A 39 24.91 -17.95 2.40
C PRO A 39 23.88 -16.87 2.09
N VAL A 40 23.19 -16.97 0.94
CA VAL A 40 22.21 -15.99 0.47
C VAL A 40 20.91 -16.67 0.07
N ALA A 41 19.77 -16.16 0.56
CA ALA A 41 18.45 -16.48 0.02
C ALA A 41 17.88 -15.30 -0.76
N VAL A 42 17.22 -15.57 -1.87
CA VAL A 42 16.66 -14.58 -2.77
C VAL A 42 15.14 -14.64 -2.75
N ILE A 43 14.50 -13.50 -2.50
CA ILE A 43 13.04 -13.37 -2.47
C ILE A 43 12.63 -12.20 -3.37
N GLY A 44 11.65 -12.44 -4.25
CA GLY A 44 11.07 -11.41 -5.09
C GLY A 44 10.02 -10.57 -4.37
N ARG A 45 9.94 -9.28 -4.68
CA ARG A 45 8.95 -8.36 -4.11
C ARG A 45 8.43 -7.36 -5.15
N PHE A 46 7.11 -7.21 -5.24
CA PHE A 46 6.48 -6.12 -5.98
C PHE A 46 6.52 -4.81 -5.20
N GLN A 47 6.55 -3.69 -5.93
CA GLN A 47 6.36 -2.36 -5.37
C GLN A 47 5.00 -2.27 -4.66
N ASP A 48 4.99 -1.61 -3.49
CA ASP A 48 3.81 -1.35 -2.65
C ASP A 48 3.02 -2.58 -2.14
N LEU A 49 3.54 -3.80 -2.29
CA LEU A 49 2.98 -4.99 -1.63
C LEU A 49 3.79 -5.36 -0.39
N THR A 50 3.13 -5.82 0.68
CA THR A 50 3.84 -6.46 1.80
C THR A 50 4.52 -7.76 1.33
N LEU A 51 5.49 -8.25 2.08
CA LEU A 51 6.20 -9.50 1.72
C LEU A 51 5.24 -10.69 1.82
N CYS A 52 4.65 -11.08 0.69
CA CYS A 52 3.88 -12.31 0.58
C CYS A 52 4.79 -13.51 0.88
N GLY A 53 4.52 -14.21 1.99
CA GLY A 53 5.25 -15.42 2.39
C GLY A 53 5.79 -15.36 3.81
N LEU A 54 6.37 -14.22 4.23
CA LEU A 54 6.82 -14.03 5.62
C LEU A 54 5.64 -13.74 6.55
N ASP A 55 4.65 -12.97 6.11
CA ASP A 55 3.54 -12.52 6.96
C ASP A 55 2.45 -13.60 7.16
N ARG A 56 2.26 -14.49 6.16
CA ARG A 56 1.09 -15.39 6.09
C ARG A 56 1.16 -16.60 7.03
N GLN A 57 2.36 -17.01 7.44
CA GLN A 57 2.54 -18.05 8.48
C GLN A 57 2.72 -17.47 9.90
N CYS A 58 2.79 -16.15 10.05
CA CYS A 58 2.94 -15.51 11.36
C CYS A 58 1.61 -15.07 11.99
N HIS A 59 0.53 -14.98 11.21
CA HIS A 59 -0.77 -14.49 11.67
C HIS A 59 -1.79 -15.58 12.07
N GLN A 60 -1.42 -16.86 12.04
CA GLN A 60 -2.26 -17.90 12.67
C GLN A 60 -1.92 -17.99 14.17
N GLN A 61 -2.75 -17.32 14.96
CA GLN A 61 -2.81 -17.50 16.42
C GLN A 61 -3.11 -18.96 16.77
N ILE A 62 -2.13 -19.69 17.28
CA ILE A 62 -2.33 -20.75 18.28
C ILE A 62 -1.20 -20.65 19.31
N SER A 63 -1.54 -20.13 20.50
CA SER A 63 -0.84 -20.26 21.79
C SER A 63 0.69 -20.03 21.86
N GLY A 64 1.08 -18.88 22.44
CA GLY A 64 2.04 -18.88 23.54
C GLY A 64 3.53 -18.58 23.29
N LYS A 65 4.07 -18.61 22.06
CA LYS A 65 5.45 -18.15 21.78
C LYS A 65 5.58 -17.63 20.34
N GLN A 66 5.76 -16.32 20.15
CA GLN A 66 6.21 -15.79 18.87
C GLN A 66 7.62 -16.31 18.57
N SER A 67 7.84 -16.92 17.39
CA SER A 67 9.19 -17.32 16.98
C SER A 67 9.98 -16.08 16.52
N ARG A 68 11.32 -16.12 16.65
CA ARG A 68 12.19 -15.01 16.24
C ARG A 68 12.10 -14.71 14.73
N GLU A 69 11.73 -15.69 13.90
CA GLU A 69 11.49 -15.47 12.47
C GLU A 69 10.27 -14.58 12.23
N GLN A 70 9.21 -14.74 13.04
CA GLN A 70 8.00 -13.93 12.94
C GLN A 70 8.26 -12.46 13.32
N GLU A 71 9.10 -12.25 14.33
CA GLU A 71 9.51 -10.90 14.75
C GLU A 71 10.37 -10.20 13.69
N PHE A 72 11.31 -10.93 13.06
CA PHE A 72 12.14 -10.37 11.99
C PHE A 72 11.32 -10.09 10.73
N GLY A 73 10.45 -11.02 10.31
CA GLY A 73 9.56 -10.84 9.17
C GLY A 73 8.68 -9.60 9.34
N GLY A 74 8.06 -9.44 10.51
CA GLY A 74 7.25 -8.26 10.84
C GLY A 74 8.05 -6.95 10.81
N LYS A 75 9.26 -6.92 11.38
CA LYS A 75 10.13 -5.73 11.35
C LYS A 75 10.66 -5.42 9.94
N LEU A 76 10.95 -6.43 9.13
CA LEU A 76 11.35 -6.24 7.74
C LEU A 76 10.20 -5.67 6.92
N SER A 77 8.99 -6.19 7.09
CA SER A 77 7.76 -5.65 6.50
C SER A 77 7.54 -4.18 6.93
N GLU A 78 7.79 -3.83 8.20
CA GLU A 78 7.72 -2.44 8.67
C GLU A 78 8.76 -1.53 7.97
N LEU A 79 10.02 -1.96 7.87
CA LEU A 79 11.06 -1.19 7.16
C LEU A 79 10.71 -0.98 5.68
N LEU A 80 10.12 -2.00 5.06
CA LEU A 80 9.65 -1.94 3.68
C LEU A 80 8.47 -0.97 3.52
N ASP A 81 7.51 -0.98 4.45
CA ASP A 81 6.41 0.00 4.51
C ASP A 81 6.92 1.43 4.72
N HIS A 82 8.06 1.60 5.39
CA HIS A 82 8.74 2.88 5.53
C HIS A 82 9.48 3.34 4.27
N GLY A 83 9.50 2.54 3.21
CA GLY A 83 10.18 2.86 1.95
C GLY A 83 11.71 2.79 2.06
N VAL A 84 12.25 2.07 3.05
CA VAL A 84 13.70 1.92 3.25
C VAL A 84 14.34 1.15 2.10
N PHE A 85 13.64 0.15 1.57
CA PHE A 85 14.06 -0.60 0.39
C PHE A 85 13.08 -0.33 -0.73
N ALA A 86 13.59 0.16 -1.85
CA ALA A 86 12.80 0.28 -3.07
C ALA A 86 12.60 -1.11 -3.71
N SER A 87 11.62 -1.24 -4.61
CA SER A 87 11.31 -2.53 -5.25
C SER A 87 11.07 -2.38 -6.75
N HIS A 88 11.75 -1.43 -7.38
CA HIS A 88 11.74 -1.29 -8.84
C HIS A 88 12.27 -2.56 -9.51
N LEU A 89 11.83 -2.82 -10.74
CA LEU A 89 12.24 -4.01 -11.48
C LEU A 89 13.77 -4.09 -11.58
N GLY A 90 14.32 -5.24 -11.19
CA GLY A 90 15.75 -5.52 -11.30
C GLY A 90 16.61 -4.90 -10.18
N GLN A 91 16.02 -4.13 -9.26
CA GLN A 91 16.73 -3.54 -8.13
C GLN A 91 16.96 -4.59 -7.03
N LEU A 92 18.18 -4.68 -6.50
CA LEU A 92 18.58 -5.69 -5.53
C LEU A 92 19.05 -5.05 -4.22
N PHE A 93 18.54 -5.55 -3.09
CA PHE A 93 18.97 -5.13 -1.74
C PHE A 93 19.45 -6.32 -0.93
N LEU A 94 20.73 -6.33 -0.57
CA LEU A 94 21.31 -7.36 0.29
C LEU A 94 21.18 -6.95 1.75
N ILE A 95 20.40 -7.71 2.52
CA ILE A 95 20.11 -7.47 3.92
C ILE A 95 20.84 -8.50 4.77
N PRO A 96 21.70 -8.09 5.71
CA PRO A 96 22.29 -9.00 6.69
C PRO A 96 21.19 -9.65 7.55
N TYR A 97 21.11 -10.97 7.53
CA TYR A 97 20.14 -11.75 8.29
C TYR A 97 20.85 -12.41 9.48
N LYS A 98 20.78 -11.79 10.65
CA LYS A 98 21.25 -12.39 11.90
C LYS A 98 20.11 -13.16 12.58
N SER A 99 19.78 -14.35 12.07
CA SER A 99 19.03 -15.32 12.87
C SER A 99 19.94 -16.50 13.22
N VAL A 100 19.91 -16.89 14.49
CA VAL A 100 20.53 -18.12 15.00
C VAL A 100 19.37 -19.00 15.43
N PRO A 101 19.25 -20.27 14.95
CA PRO A 101 20.30 -21.09 14.35
C PRO A 101 20.13 -21.41 12.85
N LEU A 102 19.22 -20.74 12.11
CA LEU A 102 18.89 -21.11 10.73
C LEU A 102 19.58 -20.18 9.71
N SER A 103 20.33 -20.79 8.81
CA SER A 103 20.78 -20.16 7.55
C SER A 103 19.54 -19.81 6.70
N PRO A 104 19.54 -18.70 5.92
CA PRO A 104 20.68 -18.00 5.30
C PRO A 104 21.36 -16.89 6.14
N THR A 105 22.56 -16.44 5.74
CA THR A 105 23.28 -15.30 6.41
C THR A 105 22.86 -13.94 5.83
N TYR A 106 22.46 -13.90 4.57
CA TYR A 106 21.95 -12.71 3.90
C TYR A 106 20.65 -13.01 3.18
N LEU A 107 19.76 -12.03 3.18
CA LEU A 107 18.54 -12.01 2.39
C LEU A 107 18.70 -11.00 1.25
N LEU A 108 18.60 -11.46 0.01
CA LEU A 108 18.59 -10.60 -1.17
C LEU A 108 17.13 -10.34 -1.57
N LEU A 109 16.67 -9.11 -1.35
CA LEU A 109 15.37 -8.67 -1.85
C LEU A 109 15.51 -8.23 -3.31
N ALA A 110 14.77 -8.90 -4.19
CA ALA A 110 14.77 -8.67 -5.63
C ALA A 110 13.48 -7.95 -6.06
N GLY A 111 13.62 -6.72 -6.53
CA GLY A 111 12.50 -5.89 -6.97
C GLY A 111 11.88 -6.41 -8.27
N MET A 112 10.59 -6.71 -8.22
CA MET A 112 9.79 -7.20 -9.34
C MET A 112 9.09 -6.05 -10.08
N GLY A 113 9.27 -4.80 -9.64
CA GLY A 113 8.59 -3.65 -10.22
C GLY A 113 7.12 -3.59 -9.83
N GLU A 114 6.31 -2.96 -10.67
CA GLU A 114 4.91 -2.71 -10.39
C GLU A 114 4.05 -3.95 -10.63
N VAL A 115 2.95 -4.06 -9.88
CA VAL A 115 2.02 -5.18 -10.03
C VAL A 115 1.34 -5.10 -11.41
N GLY A 116 1.30 -6.24 -12.10
CA GLY A 116 0.69 -6.36 -13.42
C GLY A 116 1.65 -6.18 -14.59
N GLU A 117 2.84 -5.63 -14.36
CA GLU A 117 3.88 -5.45 -15.40
C GLU A 117 4.92 -6.58 -15.40
N PHE A 118 4.99 -7.38 -14.34
CA PHE A 118 5.97 -8.46 -14.23
C PHE A 118 5.59 -9.67 -15.10
N GLY A 119 6.23 -9.77 -16.25
CA GLY A 119 6.07 -10.82 -17.23
C GLY A 119 7.28 -11.76 -17.35
N PRO A 120 7.30 -12.57 -18.44
CA PRO A 120 8.35 -13.54 -18.69
C PRO A 120 9.75 -12.90 -18.89
N ASP A 121 9.82 -11.79 -19.61
CA ASP A 121 11.06 -11.08 -19.90
C ASP A 121 11.61 -10.37 -18.66
N GLU A 122 10.72 -9.80 -17.84
CA GLU A 122 11.05 -9.19 -16.55
C GLU A 122 11.62 -10.21 -15.57
N LEU A 123 11.08 -11.43 -15.53
CA LEU A 123 11.62 -12.53 -14.73
C LEU A 123 13.04 -12.92 -15.19
N ARG A 124 13.25 -13.03 -16.50
CA ARG A 124 14.57 -13.34 -17.07
C ARG A 124 15.59 -12.27 -16.69
N LEU A 125 15.24 -10.99 -16.88
CA LEU A 125 16.08 -9.85 -16.48
C LEU A 125 16.42 -9.88 -14.98
N LEU A 126 15.42 -10.11 -14.13
CA LEU A 126 15.61 -10.17 -12.68
C LEU A 126 16.59 -11.28 -12.29
N MET A 127 16.43 -12.48 -12.86
CA MET A 127 17.32 -13.61 -12.60
C MET A 127 18.74 -13.39 -13.15
N THR A 128 18.88 -12.70 -14.29
CA THR A 128 20.18 -12.26 -14.82
C THR A 128 20.88 -11.33 -13.84
N ASN A 129 20.17 -10.31 -13.34
CA ASN A 129 20.73 -9.36 -12.38
C ASN A 129 21.11 -10.03 -11.05
N ILE A 130 20.26 -10.91 -10.51
CA ILE A 130 20.53 -11.66 -9.27
C ILE A 130 21.81 -12.47 -9.44
N THR A 131 21.86 -13.29 -10.49
CA THR A 131 22.95 -14.25 -10.70
C THR A 131 24.27 -13.52 -10.97
N MET A 132 24.25 -12.50 -11.84
CA MET A 132 25.41 -11.67 -12.15
C MET A 132 25.94 -10.99 -10.88
N SER A 133 25.06 -10.39 -10.07
CA SER A 133 25.46 -9.67 -8.86
C SER A 133 26.08 -10.60 -7.83
N LEU A 134 25.44 -11.73 -7.54
CA LEU A 134 25.94 -12.69 -6.56
C LEU A 134 27.28 -13.31 -6.99
N ALA A 135 27.40 -13.65 -8.28
CA ALA A 135 28.64 -14.15 -8.86
C ALA A 135 29.80 -13.14 -8.73
N ILE A 136 29.59 -11.87 -9.08
CA ILE A 136 30.60 -10.80 -8.97
C ILE A 136 30.96 -10.52 -7.51
N MET A 137 29.98 -10.64 -6.59
CA MET A 137 30.20 -10.48 -5.14
C MET A 137 30.96 -11.67 -4.53
N GLY A 138 31.29 -12.70 -5.30
CA GLY A 138 32.05 -13.87 -4.86
C GLY A 138 31.20 -14.96 -4.21
N TYR A 139 29.87 -14.90 -4.31
CA TYR A 139 29.01 -16.00 -3.91
C TYR A 139 28.91 -17.01 -5.04
N ASP A 140 29.18 -18.27 -4.74
CA ASP A 140 29.06 -19.41 -5.65
C ASP A 140 27.81 -20.27 -5.39
N GLU A 141 27.02 -19.91 -4.37
CA GLU A 141 25.80 -20.61 -4.00
C GLU A 141 24.71 -19.63 -3.52
N PHE A 142 23.48 -19.80 -4.00
CA PHE A 142 22.31 -19.12 -3.42
C PHE A 142 21.03 -19.96 -3.48
N ALA A 143 20.09 -19.65 -2.59
CA ALA A 143 18.76 -20.22 -2.58
C ALA A 143 17.74 -19.26 -3.21
N THR A 144 16.78 -19.78 -3.97
CA THR A 144 15.68 -19.00 -4.57
C THR A 144 14.41 -19.83 -4.63
N VAL A 145 13.28 -19.14 -4.67
CA VAL A 145 11.99 -19.71 -5.11
C VAL A 145 11.76 -19.38 -6.58
N LEU A 146 10.69 -19.91 -7.17
CA LEU A 146 10.26 -19.51 -8.51
C LEU A 146 9.52 -18.16 -8.43
N ILE A 147 10.28 -17.09 -8.62
CA ILE A 147 9.79 -15.71 -8.52
C ILE A 147 8.68 -15.47 -9.57
N GLY A 148 7.59 -14.81 -9.16
CA GLY A 148 6.48 -14.45 -10.05
C GLY A 148 5.36 -15.49 -10.21
N VAL A 149 5.53 -16.70 -9.68
CA VAL A 149 4.53 -17.78 -9.84
C VAL A 149 3.57 -17.89 -8.65
N GLY A 150 4.02 -17.62 -7.42
CA GLY A 150 3.18 -17.73 -6.22
C GLY A 150 1.91 -16.88 -6.27
N ASN A 151 1.98 -15.69 -6.89
CA ASN A 151 0.83 -14.79 -7.05
C ASN A 151 0.07 -15.01 -8.37
N ARG A 152 0.33 -16.10 -9.10
CA ARG A 152 -0.24 -16.41 -10.44
C ARG A 152 -0.02 -15.35 -11.52
N SER A 153 0.97 -14.45 -11.36
CA SER A 153 1.36 -13.52 -12.43
C SER A 153 1.89 -14.29 -13.65
N LEU A 154 2.62 -15.38 -13.40
CA LEU A 154 3.13 -16.29 -14.42
C LEU A 154 2.68 -17.73 -14.18
N SER A 155 2.45 -18.48 -15.25
CA SER A 155 2.27 -19.93 -15.14
C SER A 155 3.61 -20.63 -14.94
N HIS A 156 3.63 -21.73 -14.17
CA HIS A 156 4.85 -22.51 -13.92
C HIS A 156 5.60 -22.89 -15.20
N GLY A 157 4.87 -23.22 -16.28
CA GLY A 157 5.44 -23.62 -17.56
C GLY A 157 6.13 -22.48 -18.32
N VAL A 158 5.69 -21.23 -18.13
CA VAL A 158 6.31 -20.04 -18.73
C VAL A 158 7.45 -19.52 -17.86
N ALA A 159 7.32 -19.58 -16.54
CA ALA A 159 8.30 -19.04 -15.62
C ALA A 159 9.61 -19.87 -15.57
N LEU A 160 9.53 -21.20 -15.56
CA LEU A 160 10.72 -22.06 -15.44
C LEU A 160 11.76 -21.86 -16.55
N PRO A 161 11.39 -21.77 -17.85
CA PRO A 161 12.35 -21.47 -18.91
C PRO A 161 13.04 -20.13 -18.72
N GLN A 162 12.29 -19.07 -18.40
CA GLN A 162 12.83 -17.72 -18.23
C GLN A 162 13.72 -17.62 -17.00
N TRP A 163 13.32 -18.26 -15.90
CA TRP A 163 14.11 -18.37 -14.69
C TRP A 163 15.46 -19.04 -14.96
N MET A 164 15.45 -20.17 -15.67
CA MET A 164 16.67 -20.90 -16.01
C MET A 164 17.56 -20.12 -16.98
N GLN A 165 16.96 -19.49 -18.00
CA GLN A 165 17.67 -18.72 -19.00
C GLN A 165 18.34 -17.48 -18.39
N GLY A 166 17.67 -16.78 -17.47
CA GLY A 166 18.26 -15.63 -16.77
C GLY A 166 19.47 -16.02 -15.90
N ILE A 167 19.45 -17.20 -15.24
CA ILE A 167 20.62 -17.69 -14.50
C ILE A 167 21.80 -17.93 -15.43
N VAL A 168 21.57 -18.60 -16.57
CA VAL A 168 22.61 -18.87 -17.57
C VAL A 168 23.22 -17.57 -18.10
N GLU A 169 22.38 -16.60 -18.44
CA GLU A 169 22.82 -15.28 -18.90
C GLU A 169 23.60 -14.52 -17.84
N GLY A 170 23.14 -14.53 -16.59
CA GLY A 170 23.86 -13.88 -15.50
C GLY A 170 25.27 -14.45 -15.31
N LEU A 171 25.44 -15.77 -15.45
CA LEU A 171 26.76 -16.42 -15.41
C LEU A 171 27.62 -16.09 -16.63
N GLN A 172 27.02 -16.02 -17.83
CA GLN A 172 27.74 -15.63 -19.05
C GLN A 172 28.31 -14.21 -18.94
N HIS A 173 27.54 -13.26 -18.39
CA HIS A 173 27.98 -11.88 -18.20
C HIS A 173 29.01 -11.72 -17.07
N SER A 174 28.98 -12.59 -16.04
CA SER A 174 29.85 -12.47 -14.86
C SER A 174 31.09 -13.37 -14.90
N TRP A 175 31.21 -14.30 -15.86
CA TRP A 175 32.32 -15.26 -15.95
C TRP A 175 33.73 -14.69 -15.72
N PRO A 176 34.14 -13.53 -16.30
CA PRO A 176 35.48 -12.99 -16.08
C PRO A 176 35.81 -12.73 -14.60
N HIS A 177 34.78 -12.60 -13.76
CA HIS A 177 34.87 -12.29 -12.34
C HIS A 177 34.52 -13.50 -11.44
N ILE A 178 34.14 -14.64 -12.01
CA ILE A 178 33.80 -15.84 -11.25
C ILE A 178 35.08 -16.56 -10.87
N HIS A 179 35.37 -16.62 -9.56
CA HIS A 179 36.53 -17.35 -9.04
C HIS A 179 36.32 -18.86 -8.94
N SER A 180 35.07 -19.31 -8.76
CA SER A 180 34.72 -20.74 -8.59
C SER A 180 34.20 -21.33 -9.90
N ARG A 181 34.72 -22.50 -10.30
CA ARG A 181 34.23 -23.21 -11.49
C ARG A 181 32.90 -23.94 -11.25
N SER A 182 32.40 -23.92 -10.02
CA SER A 182 31.11 -24.50 -9.64
C SER A 182 30.21 -23.40 -9.11
N PHE A 183 29.00 -23.34 -9.64
CA PHE A 183 27.98 -22.42 -9.18
C PHE A 183 26.71 -23.21 -8.85
N ARG A 184 26.12 -23.02 -7.67
CA ARG A 184 24.97 -23.79 -7.19
C ARG A 184 23.75 -22.92 -6.95
N VAL A 185 22.62 -23.33 -7.50
CA VAL A 185 21.32 -22.70 -7.27
C VAL A 185 20.40 -23.71 -6.60
N LYS A 186 20.00 -23.43 -5.34
CA LYS A 186 19.03 -24.25 -4.62
C LYS A 186 17.63 -23.68 -4.80
N PHE A 187 16.80 -24.40 -5.53
CA PHE A 187 15.41 -24.05 -5.80
C PHE A 187 14.49 -24.69 -4.76
N TYR A 188 13.95 -23.86 -3.86
CA TYR A 188 13.02 -24.27 -2.81
C TYR A 188 11.56 -24.18 -3.25
N GLU A 189 10.77 -25.21 -2.93
CA GLU A 189 9.32 -25.27 -3.17
C GLU A 189 8.64 -26.04 -2.03
N ASN A 190 7.65 -25.41 -1.38
CA ASN A 190 6.93 -26.00 -0.24
C ASN A 190 6.01 -27.15 -0.67
N ASN A 191 5.52 -27.15 -1.91
CA ASN A 191 4.63 -28.19 -2.42
C ASN A 191 5.41 -29.35 -3.06
N CYS A 192 5.49 -30.48 -2.36
CA CYS A 192 6.15 -31.71 -2.83
C CYS A 192 5.64 -32.22 -4.20
N LYS A 193 4.38 -31.94 -4.57
CA LYS A 193 3.85 -32.33 -5.89
C LYS A 193 4.45 -31.47 -7.02
N LEU A 194 4.67 -30.19 -6.76
CA LEU A 194 5.29 -29.25 -7.70
C LEU A 194 6.77 -29.53 -7.89
N VAL A 195 7.49 -29.95 -6.83
CA VAL A 195 8.90 -30.37 -6.93
C VAL A 195 9.10 -31.42 -8.02
N LYS A 196 8.30 -32.50 -8.01
CA LYS A 196 8.36 -33.55 -9.06
C LYS A 196 8.02 -33.03 -10.45
N HIS A 197 7.18 -32.01 -10.54
CA HIS A 197 6.84 -31.36 -11.81
C HIS A 197 8.02 -30.52 -12.31
N TYR A 198 8.62 -29.71 -11.44
CA TYR A 198 9.77 -28.87 -11.77
C TYR A 198 10.99 -29.70 -12.18
N CYS A 199 11.33 -30.78 -11.47
CA CYS A 199 12.44 -31.65 -11.87
C CYS A 199 12.26 -32.22 -13.29
N ARG A 200 11.04 -32.63 -13.66
CA ARG A 200 10.74 -33.13 -15.00
C ARG A 200 10.83 -32.04 -16.08
N HIS A 201 10.36 -30.83 -15.78
CA HIS A 201 10.37 -29.72 -16.72
C HIS A 201 11.76 -29.11 -16.90
N LEU A 202 12.52 -28.93 -15.80
CA LEU A 202 13.90 -28.46 -15.83
C LEU A 202 14.78 -29.38 -16.66
N ASN A 203 14.64 -30.71 -16.54
CA ASN A 203 15.37 -31.64 -17.40
C ASN A 203 15.14 -31.40 -18.90
N LYS A 204 13.90 -31.10 -19.30
CA LYS A 204 13.58 -30.77 -20.70
C LYS A 204 14.18 -29.44 -21.12
N ILE A 205 14.08 -28.42 -20.26
CA ILE A 205 14.63 -27.09 -20.52
C ILE A 205 16.15 -27.17 -20.65
N ILE A 206 16.84 -27.84 -19.73
CA ILE A 206 18.29 -28.04 -19.74
C ILE A 206 18.75 -28.76 -21.01
N ALA A 207 17.96 -29.72 -21.51
CA ALA A 207 18.27 -30.41 -22.77
C ALA A 207 18.06 -29.51 -24.01
N ALA A 208 17.18 -28.50 -23.92
CA ALA A 208 16.83 -27.60 -25.00
C ALA A 208 17.71 -26.33 -25.08
N ILE A 209 18.42 -25.97 -24.00
CA ILE A 209 19.34 -24.84 -24.00
C ILE A 209 20.47 -25.09 -25.02
N PRO A 210 20.62 -24.22 -26.04
CA PRO A 210 21.67 -24.37 -27.04
C PRO A 210 23.04 -24.42 -26.36
N ARG A 211 23.83 -25.47 -26.65
CA ARG A 211 25.27 -25.50 -26.34
C ARG A 211 25.99 -24.67 -27.39
N GLU A 212 25.72 -23.37 -27.43
CA GLU A 212 26.38 -22.47 -28.37
C GLU A 212 27.88 -22.48 -28.11
N LYS A 213 28.66 -22.74 -29.18
CA LYS A 213 30.12 -22.63 -29.19
C LYS A 213 30.60 -21.17 -29.37
N ASP A 214 29.69 -20.25 -29.64
CA ASP A 214 29.98 -18.83 -29.95
C ASP A 214 30.07 -17.92 -28.73
N ASN A 215 29.70 -18.41 -27.55
CA ASN A 215 29.92 -17.69 -26.30
C ASN A 215 31.28 -18.09 -25.72
N ASP A 216 32.01 -17.12 -25.18
CA ASP A 216 33.34 -17.30 -24.59
C ASP A 216 33.38 -18.31 -23.42
N VAL A 217 32.26 -18.88 -22.96
CA VAL A 217 32.17 -19.71 -21.75
C VAL A 217 31.19 -20.87 -21.94
N GLN A 218 31.65 -22.09 -21.64
CA GLN A 218 30.81 -23.28 -21.65
C GLN A 218 30.15 -23.50 -20.28
N ILE A 219 28.81 -23.47 -20.22
CA ILE A 219 28.07 -23.77 -18.98
C ILE A 219 27.53 -25.20 -19.04
N LYS A 220 28.01 -26.05 -18.14
CA LYS A 220 27.51 -27.41 -17.94
C LYS A 220 26.46 -27.41 -16.83
N ILE A 221 25.22 -27.73 -17.16
CA ILE A 221 24.13 -27.75 -16.19
C ILE A 221 23.92 -29.17 -15.65
N GLN A 222 23.81 -29.30 -14.33
CA GLN A 222 23.49 -30.53 -13.62
C GLN A 222 22.25 -30.31 -12.74
N LEU A 223 21.30 -31.24 -12.79
CA LEU A 223 20.14 -31.23 -11.90
C LEU A 223 20.33 -32.27 -10.78
N LEU A 224 20.19 -31.85 -9.53
CA LEU A 224 20.16 -32.73 -8.36
C LEU A 224 18.74 -32.79 -7.80
N ASP A 225 18.23 -34.00 -7.58
CA ASP A 225 16.92 -34.25 -7.00
C ASP A 225 17.10 -34.73 -5.56
N SER A 226 17.05 -33.81 -4.59
CA SER A 226 17.17 -34.13 -3.18
C SER A 226 15.79 -34.53 -2.63
N THR A 227 15.30 -35.70 -3.01
CA THR A 227 14.11 -36.28 -2.36
C THR A 227 14.52 -36.91 -1.03
N PHE A 228 13.94 -36.40 0.05
CA PHE A 228 14.13 -36.93 1.39
C PHE A 228 13.73 -38.41 1.47
N SER A 229 14.57 -39.15 2.19
CA SER A 229 14.41 -40.53 2.66
C SER A 229 13.02 -40.78 3.27
N GLN A 230 12.39 -41.87 2.84
CA GLN A 230 11.12 -42.38 3.36
C GLN A 230 11.17 -42.59 4.88
N SER A 231 10.31 -41.89 5.63
CA SER A 231 9.71 -42.46 6.83
C SER A 231 8.25 -42.79 6.51
N SER A 232 7.95 -44.08 6.55
CA SER A 232 6.68 -44.69 6.27
C SER A 232 5.56 -44.20 7.20
N SER A 233 4.53 -43.58 6.62
CA SER A 233 3.16 -43.77 7.07
C SER A 233 2.28 -43.94 5.83
N ARG A 234 1.67 -45.12 5.75
CA ARG A 234 0.65 -45.46 4.76
C ARG A 234 -0.56 -44.59 5.06
N ASP A 235 -0.97 -43.76 4.11
CA ASP A 235 -2.39 -43.44 3.94
C ASP A 235 -2.72 -43.49 2.45
N GLN A 236 -3.56 -44.47 2.12
CA GLN A 236 -4.19 -44.61 0.83
C GLN A 236 -5.22 -43.49 0.69
N ALA A 237 -5.05 -42.61 -0.30
CA ALA A 237 -6.11 -41.74 -0.77
C ALA A 237 -6.21 -41.84 -2.30
N SER A 238 -7.40 -42.26 -2.73
CA SER A 238 -7.88 -42.48 -4.09
C SER A 238 -7.71 -41.25 -5.01
N PRO A 239 -7.78 -41.44 -6.35
CA PRO A 239 -7.62 -40.36 -7.31
C PRO A 239 -8.85 -39.44 -7.30
N ASN A 240 -8.80 -38.38 -6.49
CA ASN A 240 -9.81 -37.33 -6.58
C ASN A 240 -9.51 -36.41 -7.76
N VAL A 241 -10.44 -36.47 -8.72
CA VAL A 241 -10.77 -35.43 -9.70
C VAL A 241 -10.70 -34.07 -9.01
N TYR A 242 -10.07 -33.10 -9.68
CA TYR A 242 -10.02 -31.71 -9.25
C TYR A 242 -11.44 -31.13 -9.21
N GLU A 243 -12.13 -31.33 -8.09
CA GLU A 243 -13.26 -30.49 -7.71
C GLU A 243 -12.71 -29.19 -7.13
N ASN A 244 -13.20 -28.09 -7.68
CA ASN A 244 -13.00 -26.73 -7.20
C ASN A 244 -13.49 -26.63 -5.75
N ASN A 245 -12.62 -26.90 -4.77
CA ASN A 245 -12.84 -26.42 -3.42
C ASN A 245 -12.65 -24.91 -3.45
N SER A 246 -13.79 -24.20 -3.43
CA SER A 246 -13.89 -22.77 -3.18
C SER A 246 -13.50 -22.47 -1.73
N GLU A 247 -12.23 -22.61 -1.38
CA GLU A 247 -11.66 -21.72 -0.37
C GLU A 247 -11.66 -20.35 -1.02
N THR A 248 -12.55 -19.48 -0.54
CA THR A 248 -12.81 -18.17 -1.13
C THR A 248 -11.51 -17.37 -1.15
N ASN A 249 -10.91 -17.22 -2.33
CA ASN A 249 -9.80 -16.29 -2.58
C ASN A 249 -10.23 -14.89 -2.10
N THR A 250 -9.82 -14.50 -0.88
CA THR A 250 -10.19 -13.19 -0.36
C THR A 250 -9.36 -12.13 -1.08
N VAL A 251 -10.02 -11.32 -1.90
CA VAL A 251 -9.39 -10.14 -2.50
C VAL A 251 -9.29 -9.07 -1.43
N ARG A 252 -8.07 -8.63 -1.14
CA ARG A 252 -7.79 -7.59 -0.13
C ARG A 252 -7.34 -6.28 -0.75
N ARG A 253 -6.91 -6.31 -2.00
CA ARG A 253 -6.40 -5.14 -2.73
C ARG A 253 -6.89 -5.12 -4.17
N VAL A 254 -7.33 -3.94 -4.62
CA VAL A 254 -7.72 -3.68 -6.00
C VAL A 254 -7.10 -2.36 -6.44
N ASP A 255 -6.32 -2.38 -7.50
CA ASP A 255 -5.69 -1.21 -8.07
C ASP A 255 -6.57 -0.71 -9.21
N ILE A 256 -6.96 0.57 -9.16
CA ILE A 256 -7.84 1.25 -10.11
C ILE A 256 -7.15 2.53 -10.56
N LEU A 257 -6.68 2.56 -11.79
CA LEU A 257 -5.77 3.60 -12.28
C LEU A 257 -6.26 4.19 -13.60
N SER A 258 -5.95 5.45 -13.84
CA SER A 258 -6.22 6.20 -15.05
C SER A 258 -4.92 6.82 -15.57
N PRO A 259 -4.06 6.03 -16.25
CA PRO A 259 -2.73 6.46 -16.65
C PRO A 259 -2.78 7.71 -17.53
N SER A 260 -1.93 8.68 -17.20
CA SER A 260 -1.89 10.02 -17.82
C SER A 260 -1.56 10.00 -19.33
N ASN A 261 -0.90 8.94 -19.79
CA ASN A 261 -0.52 8.72 -21.20
C ASN A 261 -1.63 8.09 -22.04
N SER A 262 -2.79 7.76 -21.46
CA SER A 262 -3.94 7.37 -22.25
C SER A 262 -4.37 8.60 -23.07
N LYS A 263 -4.10 8.57 -24.38
CA LYS A 263 -4.56 9.61 -25.30
C LYS A 263 -6.04 9.84 -25.05
N GLU A 264 -6.40 11.04 -24.57
CA GLU A 264 -7.79 11.46 -24.54
C GLU A 264 -8.32 11.34 -25.95
N MET A 265 -9.13 10.32 -26.22
CA MET A 265 -9.78 10.16 -27.51
C MET A 265 -10.85 11.25 -27.61
N ALA A 266 -10.43 12.36 -28.17
CA ALA A 266 -11.27 13.49 -28.51
C ALA A 266 -12.04 13.15 -29.80
N ILE A 267 -13.34 12.86 -29.69
CA ILE A 267 -14.20 12.81 -30.87
C ILE A 267 -14.79 14.20 -31.05
N ASP A 268 -14.46 14.85 -32.17
CA ASP A 268 -15.00 16.16 -32.52
C ASP A 268 -16.36 15.99 -33.22
N ILE A 269 -17.43 16.27 -32.49
CA ILE A 269 -18.78 16.31 -33.06
C ILE A 269 -19.19 17.77 -33.10
N SER A 270 -19.07 18.37 -34.29
CA SER A 270 -19.62 19.68 -34.67
C SER A 270 -19.65 20.70 -33.51
N GLN A 271 -18.46 21.07 -33.00
CA GLN A 271 -18.20 22.05 -31.91
C GLN A 271 -18.12 21.50 -30.47
N THR A 272 -18.31 20.20 -30.25
CA THR A 272 -18.19 19.57 -28.92
C THR A 272 -17.14 18.47 -28.91
N LYS A 273 -16.10 18.66 -28.08
CA LYS A 273 -15.02 17.67 -27.87
C LYS A 273 -15.48 16.63 -26.84
N LEU A 274 -15.80 15.41 -27.30
CA LEU A 274 -16.06 14.29 -26.38
C LEU A 274 -14.74 13.76 -25.85
N VAL A 275 -14.56 13.73 -24.52
CA VAL A 275 -13.36 13.22 -23.86
C VAL A 275 -13.70 11.92 -23.13
N PHE A 276 -12.88 10.88 -23.33
CA PHE A 276 -12.99 9.60 -22.64
C PHE A 276 -11.80 9.38 -21.71
N ARG A 277 -12.04 8.79 -20.55
CA ARG A 277 -11.03 8.33 -19.59
C ARG A 277 -10.92 6.80 -19.66
N LYS A 278 -9.70 6.31 -19.68
CA LYS A 278 -9.41 4.88 -19.49
C LYS A 278 -9.24 4.59 -18.01
N LEU A 279 -9.89 3.53 -17.53
CA LEU A 279 -9.70 2.98 -16.20
C LEU A 279 -9.13 1.55 -16.32
N GLN A 280 -7.98 1.33 -15.69
CA GLN A 280 -7.30 0.05 -15.59
C GLN A 280 -7.53 -0.52 -14.20
N TYR A 281 -8.06 -1.75 -14.15
CA TYR A 281 -8.31 -2.50 -12.92
C TYR A 281 -7.34 -3.66 -12.82
N SER A 282 -6.69 -3.83 -11.70
CA SER A 282 -6.07 -5.10 -11.32
C SER A 282 -6.49 -5.45 -9.90
N ALA A 283 -6.58 -6.74 -9.59
CA ALA A 283 -7.00 -7.16 -8.25
C ALA A 283 -6.08 -8.25 -7.74
N ILE A 284 -5.74 -8.18 -6.46
CA ILE A 284 -4.83 -9.11 -5.81
C ILE A 284 -5.64 -9.85 -4.76
N SER A 285 -5.86 -11.13 -5.02
CA SER A 285 -6.27 -12.05 -3.98
C SER A 285 -5.07 -12.62 -3.28
N ASP A 286 -5.35 -13.09 -2.08
CA ASP A 286 -4.53 -13.92 -1.23
C ASP A 286 -3.70 -14.98 -2.02
N ASP A 287 -4.22 -15.55 -3.12
CA ASP A 287 -3.56 -16.62 -3.89
C ASP A 287 -3.54 -16.41 -5.43
N ALA A 288 -3.93 -15.23 -5.93
CA ALA A 288 -3.99 -14.94 -7.36
C ALA A 288 -4.03 -13.44 -7.69
N LEU A 289 -3.25 -13.04 -8.69
CA LEU A 289 -3.43 -11.79 -9.42
C LEU A 289 -4.54 -11.98 -10.45
N LEU A 290 -5.63 -11.20 -10.33
CA LEU A 290 -6.63 -11.08 -11.38
C LEU A 290 -6.09 -10.15 -12.47
N SER A 291 -6.06 -10.67 -13.69
CA SER A 291 -5.59 -10.00 -14.92
C SER A 291 -6.19 -8.59 -15.07
N VAL A 292 -5.40 -7.67 -15.63
CA VAL A 292 -5.79 -6.29 -15.88
C VAL A 292 -7.07 -6.22 -16.75
N ARG A 293 -8.05 -5.42 -16.32
CA ARG A 293 -9.22 -5.03 -17.14
C ARG A 293 -9.10 -3.56 -17.50
N GLU A 294 -9.45 -3.24 -18.74
CA GLU A 294 -9.58 -1.85 -19.17
C GLU A 294 -11.03 -1.57 -19.50
N ILE A 295 -11.53 -0.43 -19.01
CA ILE A 295 -12.81 0.13 -19.46
C ILE A 295 -12.60 1.58 -19.86
N GLU A 296 -13.44 2.05 -20.76
CA GLU A 296 -13.48 3.44 -21.18
C GLU A 296 -14.79 4.07 -20.70
N ILE A 297 -14.68 5.19 -19.99
CA ILE A 297 -15.82 5.96 -19.50
C ILE A 297 -15.78 7.38 -20.06
N GLN A 298 -16.93 8.02 -20.21
CA GLN A 298 -16.94 9.43 -20.63
C GLN A 298 -16.52 10.33 -19.46
N ASP A 299 -15.62 11.26 -19.74
CA ASP A 299 -15.13 12.26 -18.79
C ASP A 299 -16.29 13.07 -18.19
N TYR A 300 -17.32 13.34 -19.00
CA TYR A 300 -18.54 14.04 -18.62
C TYR A 300 -19.21 13.43 -17.38
N PHE A 301 -19.35 12.10 -17.34
CA PHE A 301 -19.98 11.40 -16.21
C PHE A 301 -19.02 11.29 -15.03
N ALA A 302 -17.75 10.95 -15.29
CA ALA A 302 -16.72 10.82 -14.26
C ALA A 302 -16.60 12.09 -13.41
N LYS A 303 -16.68 13.28 -14.05
CA LYS A 303 -16.62 14.58 -13.37
C LYS A 303 -17.86 14.92 -12.55
N ARG A 304 -19.06 14.45 -12.96
CA ARG A 304 -20.35 14.83 -12.34
C ARG A 304 -20.85 13.86 -11.28
N LEU A 305 -20.49 12.58 -11.36
CA LEU A 305 -20.87 11.56 -10.36
C LEU A 305 -20.79 12.08 -8.91
N PRO A 306 -19.72 12.76 -8.50
CA PRO A 306 -19.59 13.25 -7.13
C PRO A 306 -20.63 14.29 -6.71
N HIS A 307 -20.97 15.21 -7.62
CA HIS A 307 -21.90 16.31 -7.33
C HIS A 307 -23.33 15.83 -7.13
N PHE A 308 -23.68 14.64 -7.65
CA PHE A 308 -24.99 14.06 -7.40
C PHE A 308 -25.24 13.85 -5.90
N LEU A 309 -24.20 13.59 -5.10
CA LEU A 309 -24.34 13.38 -3.66
C LEU A 309 -24.54 14.68 -2.87
N ASN A 310 -24.07 15.83 -3.39
CA ASN A 310 -24.25 17.13 -2.73
C ASN A 310 -25.73 17.58 -2.67
N GLY A 311 -26.59 17.06 -3.56
CA GLY A 311 -28.03 17.36 -3.59
C GLY A 311 -28.90 16.39 -2.78
N VAL A 312 -28.32 15.27 -2.33
CA VAL A 312 -29.03 14.20 -1.60
C VAL A 312 -28.89 14.48 -0.11
N THR A 313 -29.51 15.56 0.35
CA THR A 313 -29.47 15.97 1.75
C THR A 313 -30.68 15.50 2.55
N ASN A 314 -31.70 14.90 1.92
CA ASN A 314 -32.95 14.51 2.58
C ASN A 314 -33.75 13.38 1.85
N SER A 315 -33.17 12.65 0.89
CA SER A 315 -33.92 11.69 0.07
C SER A 315 -33.67 10.22 0.45
N PHE A 316 -34.79 9.47 0.42
CA PHE A 316 -34.99 8.06 0.73
C PHE A 316 -33.86 7.13 0.24
N ASP A 317 -33.65 6.03 0.99
CA ASP A 317 -32.72 4.91 0.68
C ASP A 317 -32.59 4.57 -0.81
N SER A 318 -33.70 4.63 -1.55
CA SER A 318 -33.77 4.27 -2.96
C SER A 318 -32.91 5.14 -3.89
N GLU A 319 -32.71 6.43 -3.60
CA GLU A 319 -31.91 7.32 -4.45
C GLU A 319 -30.41 7.05 -4.31
N ILE A 320 -29.91 6.95 -3.06
CA ILE A 320 -28.52 6.61 -2.77
C ILE A 320 -28.21 5.19 -3.26
N GLU A 321 -29.13 4.24 -3.06
CA GLU A 321 -28.98 2.89 -3.59
C GLU A 321 -28.93 2.86 -5.12
N SER A 322 -29.84 3.57 -5.80
CA SER A 322 -29.86 3.64 -7.26
C SER A 322 -28.57 4.27 -7.80
N PHE A 323 -28.09 5.32 -7.14
CA PHE A 323 -26.83 5.96 -7.46
C PHE A 323 -25.64 5.03 -7.21
N GLY A 324 -25.61 4.32 -6.08
CA GLY A 324 -24.61 3.32 -5.77
C GLY A 324 -24.56 2.20 -6.81
N ARG A 325 -25.72 1.77 -7.32
CA ARG A 325 -25.83 0.77 -8.40
C ARG A 325 -25.28 1.30 -9.71
N LEU A 326 -25.54 2.58 -10.01
CA LEU A 326 -24.93 3.25 -11.16
C LEU A 326 -23.40 3.26 -11.04
N VAL A 327 -22.85 3.67 -9.89
CA VAL A 327 -21.40 3.67 -9.63
C VAL A 327 -20.82 2.27 -9.83
N THR A 328 -21.42 1.24 -9.24
CA THR A 328 -20.94 -0.15 -9.39
C THR A 328 -21.01 -0.63 -10.83
N ASN A 329 -22.16 -0.49 -11.49
CA ASN A 329 -22.40 -1.07 -12.82
C ASN A 329 -21.72 -0.29 -13.94
N TYR A 330 -21.50 1.01 -13.77
CA TYR A 330 -20.86 1.86 -14.77
C TYR A 330 -19.33 1.87 -14.64
N LEU A 331 -18.81 1.90 -13.41
CA LEU A 331 -17.37 2.02 -13.18
C LEU A 331 -16.69 0.67 -13.01
N VAL A 332 -17.34 -0.38 -12.50
CA VAL A 332 -16.64 -1.60 -12.08
C VAL A 332 -16.98 -2.80 -12.98
N PRO A 333 -16.00 -3.47 -13.60
CA PRO A 333 -16.22 -4.72 -14.33
C PRO A 333 -16.84 -5.82 -13.46
N ASN A 334 -17.76 -6.62 -14.02
CA ASN A 334 -18.55 -7.62 -13.28
C ASN A 334 -17.71 -8.62 -12.46
N ASP A 335 -16.55 -9.03 -12.95
CA ASP A 335 -15.63 -9.94 -12.25
C ASP A 335 -14.94 -9.25 -11.06
N ILE A 336 -14.56 -7.98 -11.21
CA ILE A 336 -14.00 -7.15 -10.12
C ILE A 336 -15.09 -6.81 -9.08
N GLN A 337 -16.35 -6.66 -9.48
CA GLN A 337 -17.43 -6.45 -8.51
C GLN A 337 -17.55 -7.60 -7.51
N ASN A 338 -17.28 -8.84 -7.89
CA ASN A 338 -17.27 -9.95 -6.92
C ASN A 338 -16.12 -9.79 -5.92
N ALA A 339 -14.96 -9.32 -6.40
CA ALA A 339 -13.80 -9.05 -5.57
C ALA A 339 -14.05 -7.92 -4.54
N LEU A 340 -14.71 -6.83 -4.95
CA LEU A 340 -14.97 -5.66 -4.10
C LEU A 340 -15.90 -5.94 -2.92
N PHE A 341 -16.92 -6.79 -3.12
CA PHE A 341 -17.99 -7.02 -2.15
C PHE A 341 -17.85 -8.35 -1.39
N ASN A 342 -16.64 -8.92 -1.34
CA ASN A 342 -16.31 -10.05 -0.49
C ASN A 342 -16.43 -9.68 1.02
N GLN A 343 -16.37 -10.67 1.92
CA GLN A 343 -16.60 -10.45 3.36
C GLN A 343 -15.46 -9.71 4.11
N SER A 344 -14.39 -9.27 3.43
CA SER A 344 -13.22 -8.65 4.06
C SER A 344 -13.04 -7.19 3.63
N PRO A 345 -12.54 -6.31 4.50
CA PRO A 345 -12.23 -4.93 4.14
C PRO A 345 -11.25 -4.87 2.98
N ILE A 346 -11.42 -3.87 2.11
CA ILE A 346 -10.63 -3.75 0.89
C ILE A 346 -9.74 -2.51 0.88
N THR A 347 -8.56 -2.66 0.30
CA THR A 347 -7.66 -1.55 -0.03
C THR A 347 -7.79 -1.23 -1.51
N LEU A 348 -8.28 -0.03 -1.85
CA LEU A 348 -8.27 0.48 -3.21
C LEU A 348 -6.99 1.27 -3.45
N VAL A 349 -6.18 0.84 -4.41
CA VAL A 349 -5.03 1.62 -4.84
C VAL A 349 -5.43 2.49 -6.02
N VAL A 350 -5.26 3.79 -5.87
CA VAL A 350 -5.82 4.81 -6.75
C VAL A 350 -4.74 5.80 -7.16
N ASP A 351 -4.91 6.45 -8.30
CA ASP A 351 -4.18 7.66 -8.64
C ASP A 351 -5.02 8.90 -8.31
N ARG A 352 -4.50 10.10 -8.55
CA ARG A 352 -5.23 11.34 -8.29
C ARG A 352 -6.59 11.40 -9.01
N ARG A 353 -6.73 10.83 -10.21
CA ARG A 353 -7.97 10.89 -11.01
C ARG A 353 -9.00 9.88 -10.52
N THR A 354 -8.58 8.66 -10.18
CA THR A 354 -9.49 7.61 -9.68
C THR A 354 -9.80 7.80 -8.20
N ALA A 355 -8.92 8.42 -7.42
CA ALA A 355 -9.20 8.89 -6.06
C ALA A 355 -10.33 9.93 -6.03
N ALA A 356 -10.61 10.60 -7.14
CA ALA A 356 -11.75 11.51 -7.16
C ALA A 356 -13.11 10.78 -7.21
N LEU A 357 -13.17 9.49 -7.53
CA LEU A 357 -14.46 8.82 -7.70
C LEU A 357 -15.06 8.40 -6.34
N PRO A 358 -16.40 8.39 -6.19
CA PRO A 358 -17.07 8.14 -4.91
C PRO A 358 -17.22 6.63 -4.64
N TRP A 359 -16.10 5.93 -4.49
CA TRP A 359 -16.09 4.47 -4.31
C TRP A 359 -16.88 3.98 -3.09
N GLU A 360 -16.99 4.79 -2.04
CA GLU A 360 -17.69 4.48 -0.80
C GLU A 360 -19.19 4.21 -1.03
N VAL A 361 -19.80 4.84 -2.05
CA VAL A 361 -21.23 4.61 -2.37
C VAL A 361 -21.48 3.39 -3.24
N ALA A 362 -20.43 2.75 -3.78
CA ALA A 362 -20.61 1.57 -4.61
C ALA A 362 -21.39 0.51 -3.81
N VAL A 363 -22.43 -0.04 -4.43
CA VAL A 363 -23.36 -0.96 -3.78
C VAL A 363 -23.53 -2.26 -4.57
N LYS A 364 -23.80 -3.35 -3.86
CA LYS A 364 -24.16 -4.64 -4.45
C LYS A 364 -25.06 -5.44 -3.53
N ASP A 365 -26.01 -6.16 -4.12
CA ASP A 365 -26.84 -7.10 -3.37
C ASP A 365 -26.06 -8.40 -3.16
N VAL A 366 -25.87 -8.80 -1.90
CA VAL A 366 -25.21 -10.05 -1.53
C VAL A 366 -26.15 -10.82 -0.60
N CYS A 367 -26.58 -12.01 -1.02
CA CYS A 367 -27.52 -12.85 -0.29
C CYS A 367 -28.83 -12.13 0.12
N GLY A 368 -29.32 -11.21 -0.71
CA GLY A 368 -30.55 -10.44 -0.45
C GLY A 368 -30.37 -9.21 0.44
N GLU A 369 -29.14 -8.88 0.85
CA GLU A 369 -28.81 -7.67 1.59
C GLU A 369 -28.06 -6.67 0.69
N THR A 370 -28.54 -5.43 0.63
CA THR A 370 -27.86 -4.31 -0.05
C THR A 370 -26.61 -3.92 0.75
N ARG A 371 -25.41 -4.04 0.16
CA ARG A 371 -24.15 -3.71 0.83
C ARG A 371 -23.43 -2.57 0.14
N PHE A 372 -23.18 -1.49 0.89
CA PHE A 372 -22.37 -0.35 0.48
C PHE A 372 -20.91 -0.54 0.86
N LEU A 373 -19.98 -0.34 -0.08
CA LEU A 373 -18.55 -0.54 0.12
C LEU A 373 -17.98 0.29 1.28
N GLY A 374 -18.50 1.51 1.48
CA GLY A 374 -18.14 2.40 2.59
C GLY A 374 -18.49 1.87 3.98
N VAL A 375 -19.50 1.00 4.10
CA VAL A 375 -20.06 0.50 5.37
C VAL A 375 -19.77 -0.98 5.56
N ASN A 376 -19.98 -1.81 4.55
CA ASN A 376 -19.76 -3.26 4.54
C ASN A 376 -19.29 -3.71 3.13
N PRO A 377 -18.08 -4.29 2.98
CA PRO A 377 -17.17 -4.77 4.03
C PRO A 377 -16.31 -3.68 4.69
N GLY A 378 -16.22 -2.49 4.11
CA GLY A 378 -15.29 -1.43 4.51
C GLY A 378 -14.18 -1.23 3.49
N ILE A 379 -13.72 0.02 3.37
CA ILE A 379 -12.80 0.48 2.33
C ILE A 379 -11.77 1.45 2.92
N VAL A 380 -10.53 1.27 2.49
CA VAL A 380 -9.42 2.23 2.62
C VAL A 380 -8.80 2.46 1.25
N ARG A 381 -8.22 3.64 1.04
CA ARG A 381 -7.56 4.05 -0.21
C ARG A 381 -6.05 4.15 0.00
N GLN A 382 -5.27 3.88 -1.03
CA GLN A 382 -3.83 4.15 -1.06
C GLN A 382 -3.46 4.80 -2.39
N PHE A 383 -2.59 5.80 -2.38
CA PHE A 383 -2.11 6.37 -3.63
C PHE A 383 -1.04 5.48 -4.25
N ARG A 384 -1.18 5.16 -5.54
CA ARG A 384 -0.04 4.74 -6.37
C ARG A 384 0.79 5.98 -6.64
N THR A 385 1.77 6.23 -5.77
CA THR A 385 2.54 7.48 -5.80
C THR A 385 3.76 7.26 -6.69
N PRO A 386 3.98 8.08 -7.75
CA PRO A 386 5.20 8.00 -8.56
C PRO A 386 6.44 8.55 -7.83
N VAL A 387 6.24 9.22 -6.69
CA VAL A 387 7.30 9.81 -5.87
C VAL A 387 7.89 8.73 -4.97
N SER A 388 9.13 8.34 -5.25
CA SER A 388 9.90 7.42 -4.42
C SER A 388 10.19 8.02 -3.04
N GLY A 389 9.76 7.33 -1.98
CA GLY A 389 10.21 7.55 -0.60
C GLY A 389 9.35 8.52 0.22
N ARG A 390 8.86 8.05 1.38
CA ARG A 390 8.25 8.92 2.40
C ARG A 390 9.33 9.87 2.93
N GLN A 391 9.14 11.18 2.77
CA GLN A 391 10.15 12.18 3.16
C GLN A 391 10.29 12.36 4.69
N ALA A 392 9.33 11.90 5.50
CA ALA A 392 9.41 11.87 6.96
C ALA A 392 8.97 10.52 7.52
N VAL A 393 9.56 10.20 8.67
CA VAL A 393 9.19 9.04 9.49
C VAL A 393 8.02 9.45 10.39
N ALA A 394 6.91 8.73 10.29
CA ALA A 394 5.78 8.92 11.20
C ALA A 394 6.18 8.59 12.65
N PRO A 395 5.53 9.20 13.66
CA PRO A 395 5.75 8.90 15.07
C PRO A 395 5.69 7.41 15.38
N VAL A 396 6.60 6.96 16.25
CA VAL A 396 6.56 5.61 16.83
C VAL A 396 5.29 5.47 17.67
N LEU A 397 4.59 4.35 17.53
CA LEU A 397 3.46 4.02 18.39
C LEU A 397 3.90 3.98 19.85
N ASN A 398 3.24 4.78 20.67
CA ASN A 398 3.51 4.85 22.09
C ASN A 398 2.21 5.18 22.84
N LYS A 399 2.29 5.36 24.16
CA LYS A 399 1.13 5.64 25.03
C LYS A 399 1.00 7.13 25.38
N LYS A 400 1.59 8.01 24.59
CA LYS A 400 1.52 9.46 24.70
C LYS A 400 1.08 10.03 23.36
N LEU A 401 -0.07 10.70 23.33
CA LEU A 401 -0.60 11.34 22.13
C LEU A 401 -0.51 12.85 22.27
N SER A 402 0.18 13.49 21.32
CA SER A 402 0.19 14.94 21.16
C SER A 402 -0.73 15.32 20.00
N ILE A 403 -1.74 16.13 20.27
CA ILE A 403 -2.83 16.41 19.34
C ILE A 403 -2.90 17.92 19.08
N LEU A 404 -2.98 18.31 17.82
CA LEU A 404 -3.29 19.67 17.39
C LEU A 404 -4.72 19.71 16.85
N ILE A 405 -5.57 20.53 17.45
CA ILE A 405 -6.94 20.75 17.00
C ILE A 405 -7.02 22.19 16.47
N ILE A 406 -7.38 22.35 15.19
CA ILE A 406 -7.59 23.63 14.51
C ILE A 406 -9.05 23.66 14.06
N ALA A 407 -9.82 24.64 14.54
CA ALA A 407 -11.23 24.77 14.20
C ALA A 407 -11.64 26.22 13.94
N ASP A 408 -12.48 26.43 12.93
CA ASP A 408 -13.00 27.75 12.51
C ASP A 408 -11.91 28.84 12.38
N PRO A 409 -10.85 28.62 11.56
CA PRO A 409 -9.72 29.54 11.49
C PRO A 409 -9.97 30.85 10.72
N ALA A 410 -10.86 30.88 9.73
CA ALA A 410 -10.93 31.97 8.74
C ALA A 410 -11.65 33.25 9.20
N GLY A 411 -12.61 33.15 10.14
CA GLY A 411 -13.34 34.30 10.68
C GLY A 411 -14.15 35.09 9.64
N GLY A 412 -14.71 36.24 10.06
CA GLY A 412 -15.41 37.17 9.16
C GLY A 412 -16.58 36.51 8.39
N LYS A 413 -16.61 36.68 7.06
CA LYS A 413 -17.61 36.07 6.17
C LYS A 413 -17.46 34.55 6.01
N TYR A 414 -16.29 34.01 6.36
CA TYR A 414 -15.94 32.59 6.27
C TYR A 414 -16.03 31.88 7.63
N ARG A 415 -16.73 32.48 8.60
CA ARG A 415 -16.89 31.92 9.93
C ARG A 415 -17.80 30.69 9.91
N LEU A 416 -17.36 29.62 10.56
CA LEU A 416 -18.08 28.37 10.73
C LEU A 416 -18.26 28.03 12.22
N PRO A 417 -19.30 28.56 12.89
CA PRO A 417 -19.52 28.33 14.31
C PRO A 417 -19.67 26.85 14.68
N ASN A 418 -20.19 26.01 13.78
CA ASN A 418 -20.31 24.58 14.04
C ASN A 418 -18.97 23.85 13.93
N ALA A 419 -18.03 24.31 13.10
CA ALA A 419 -16.66 23.80 13.10
C ALA A 419 -15.97 24.11 14.44
N ALA A 420 -16.19 25.31 15.01
CA ALA A 420 -15.70 25.65 16.34
C ALA A 420 -16.28 24.71 17.43
N LYS A 421 -17.59 24.38 17.34
CA LYS A 421 -18.22 23.40 18.24
C LYS A 421 -17.63 22.01 18.07
N GLU A 422 -17.37 21.58 16.83
CA GLU A 422 -16.72 20.29 16.55
C GLU A 422 -15.36 20.20 17.24
N GLY A 423 -14.49 21.20 17.02
CA GLY A 423 -13.17 21.21 17.64
C GLY A 423 -13.23 21.15 19.17
N PHE A 424 -14.23 21.77 19.77
CA PHE A 424 -14.47 21.69 21.22
C PHE A 424 -14.97 20.31 21.67
N GLU A 425 -15.94 19.71 21.00
CA GLU A 425 -16.47 18.39 21.34
C GLU A 425 -15.42 17.27 21.14
N VAL A 426 -14.59 17.37 20.10
CA VAL A 426 -13.45 16.47 19.92
C VAL A 426 -12.45 16.61 21.06
N ALA A 427 -12.17 17.82 21.54
CA ALA A 427 -11.31 18.04 22.69
C ALA A 427 -11.89 17.44 23.99
N LEU A 428 -13.21 17.58 24.22
CA LEU A 428 -13.93 16.95 25.32
C LEU A 428 -13.83 15.42 25.25
N GLU A 429 -14.02 14.84 24.07
CA GLU A 429 -13.93 13.39 23.89
C GLU A 429 -12.52 12.87 24.22
N PHE A 430 -11.47 13.58 23.80
CA PHE A 430 -10.12 13.23 24.20
C PHE A 430 -9.88 13.31 25.71
N ASP A 431 -10.49 14.26 26.41
CA ASP A 431 -10.43 14.30 27.88
C ASP A 431 -11.14 13.08 28.51
N HIS A 432 -12.34 12.73 28.03
CA HIS A 432 -13.05 11.53 28.47
C HIS A 432 -12.27 10.24 28.22
N ILE A 433 -11.64 10.11 27.03
CA ILE A 433 -10.78 8.98 26.69
C ILE A 433 -9.60 8.94 27.67
N ASN A 434 -8.91 10.06 27.88
CA ASN A 434 -7.76 10.14 28.80
C ASN A 434 -8.13 9.71 30.22
N GLN A 435 -9.32 10.08 30.71
CA GLN A 435 -9.85 9.65 32.01
C GLN A 435 -10.13 8.14 32.04
N LYS A 436 -10.78 7.57 31.01
CA LYS A 436 -11.09 6.14 30.92
C LYS A 436 -9.84 5.26 30.93
N TRP A 437 -8.77 5.71 30.30
CA TRP A 437 -7.48 5.00 30.28
C TRP A 437 -6.71 5.09 31.61
N GLY A 438 -7.16 5.87 32.59
CA GLY A 438 -6.64 5.83 33.96
C GLY A 438 -5.15 6.13 34.09
N GLY A 439 -4.57 6.94 33.21
CA GLY A 439 -3.14 7.30 33.20
C GLY A 439 -2.23 6.34 32.40
N ILE A 440 -2.75 5.24 31.86
CA ILE A 440 -2.02 4.36 30.94
C ILE A 440 -1.73 5.09 29.63
N LEU A 441 -2.73 5.79 29.09
CA LEU A 441 -2.62 6.67 27.94
C LEU A 441 -2.54 8.12 28.43
N LYS A 442 -1.56 8.87 27.93
CA LYS A 442 -1.40 10.29 28.22
C LYS A 442 -1.71 11.13 26.99
N ILE A 443 -2.79 11.90 27.04
CA ILE A 443 -3.19 12.79 25.95
C ILE A 443 -2.80 14.24 26.26
N GLN A 444 -2.22 14.93 25.28
CA GLN A 444 -1.87 16.35 25.34
C GLN A 444 -2.45 17.09 24.13
N ILE A 445 -3.28 18.09 24.37
CA ILE A 445 -4.00 18.83 23.34
C ILE A 445 -3.45 20.26 23.23
N THR A 446 -3.15 20.67 22.01
CA THR A 446 -2.97 22.08 21.63
C THR A 446 -4.21 22.51 20.86
N LEU A 447 -4.97 23.44 21.42
CA LEU A 447 -6.28 23.83 20.92
C LEU A 447 -6.23 25.21 20.25
N ARG A 448 -6.68 25.30 18.99
CA ARG A 448 -6.81 26.55 18.24
C ARG A 448 -8.23 26.62 17.68
N ILE A 449 -9.06 27.49 18.26
CA ILE A 449 -10.47 27.63 17.90
C ILE A 449 -10.80 29.10 17.64
N GLY A 450 -11.44 29.37 16.51
CA GLY A 450 -11.91 30.69 16.12
C GLY A 450 -10.80 31.60 15.62
N CYS A 451 -11.12 32.55 14.74
CA CYS A 451 -10.16 33.48 14.19
C CYS A 451 -9.61 34.46 15.24
N SER A 452 -8.30 34.71 15.23
CA SER A 452 -7.63 35.67 16.12
C SER A 452 -8.06 37.13 15.95
N ALA A 453 -8.54 37.50 14.75
CA ALA A 453 -9.07 38.84 14.48
C ALA A 453 -10.44 39.08 15.13
N ASP A 454 -11.18 38.02 15.47
CA ASP A 454 -12.54 38.11 16.01
C ASP A 454 -12.52 38.23 17.54
N LYS A 455 -13.04 39.35 18.06
CA LYS A 455 -13.13 39.59 19.52
C LYS A 455 -13.94 38.51 20.27
N GLN A 456 -14.87 37.84 19.61
CA GLN A 456 -15.69 36.75 20.16
C GLN A 456 -14.92 35.41 20.30
N SER A 457 -13.81 35.23 19.60
CA SER A 457 -13.03 33.97 19.66
C SER A 457 -12.44 33.75 21.05
N ASN A 458 -12.03 34.82 21.73
CA ASN A 458 -11.51 34.73 23.10
C ASN A 458 -12.57 34.24 24.10
N SER A 459 -13.84 34.63 23.95
CA SER A 459 -14.92 34.09 24.79
C SER A 459 -15.16 32.61 24.53
N VAL A 460 -15.14 32.16 23.27
CA VAL A 460 -15.29 30.74 22.90
C VAL A 460 -14.19 29.91 23.55
N ILE A 461 -12.92 30.36 23.50
CA ILE A 461 -11.80 29.64 24.10
C ILE A 461 -11.91 29.56 25.62
N VAL A 462 -12.26 30.66 26.29
CA VAL A 462 -12.42 30.70 27.75
C VAL A 462 -13.54 29.76 28.19
N GLU A 463 -14.65 29.71 27.45
CA GLU A 463 -15.74 28.79 27.71
C GLU A 463 -15.33 27.33 27.45
N SER A 464 -14.66 27.07 26.33
CA SER A 464 -14.14 25.74 25.99
C SER A 464 -13.10 25.21 27.00
N THR A 465 -12.25 26.07 27.55
CA THR A 465 -11.18 25.63 28.47
C THR A 465 -11.61 25.47 29.92
N ARG A 466 -12.73 26.07 30.35
CA ARG A 466 -13.24 25.90 31.73
C ARG A 466 -13.57 24.46 32.08
N SER A 467 -13.99 23.66 31.10
CA SER A 467 -14.36 22.25 31.29
C SER A 467 -13.20 21.28 31.07
N LEU A 468 -12.07 21.73 30.54
CA LEU A 468 -10.93 20.90 30.13
C LEU A 468 -9.74 21.15 31.06
N THR A 469 -9.60 20.36 32.12
CA THR A 469 -8.65 20.70 33.20
C THR A 469 -7.30 20.00 33.11
N ASN A 470 -7.18 18.84 32.43
CA ASN A 470 -5.98 17.99 32.54
C ASN A 470 -5.26 17.65 31.23
N VAL A 471 -5.93 17.73 30.07
CA VAL A 471 -5.32 17.36 28.77
C VAL A 471 -4.84 18.55 27.93
N VAL A 472 -5.38 19.75 28.14
CA VAL A 472 -5.05 20.92 27.32
C VAL A 472 -3.76 21.58 27.78
N LYS A 473 -2.74 21.56 26.90
CA LYS A 473 -1.45 22.22 27.13
C LYS A 473 -1.51 23.73 26.83
N SER A 474 -2.25 24.10 25.78
CA SER A 474 -2.37 25.48 25.33
C SER A 474 -3.65 25.65 24.52
N ALA A 475 -4.44 26.67 24.83
CA ALA A 475 -5.60 27.08 24.03
C ALA A 475 -5.50 28.55 23.64
N LYS A 476 -5.66 28.86 22.36
CA LYS A 476 -5.58 30.22 21.79
C LYS A 476 -6.47 30.32 20.55
N PRO A 477 -6.79 31.53 20.05
CA PRO A 477 -7.41 31.66 18.74
C PRO A 477 -6.46 31.19 17.63
N CYS A 478 -7.01 30.91 16.46
CA CYS A 478 -6.29 30.66 15.23
C CYS A 478 -5.63 31.97 14.77
N ASP A 479 -4.35 32.13 15.10
CA ASP A 479 -3.45 33.09 14.45
C ASP A 479 -2.68 32.35 13.35
N PRO A 480 -2.74 32.77 12.07
CA PRO A 480 -2.12 32.01 10.99
C PRO A 480 -0.62 31.77 11.19
N MET A 481 0.14 32.77 11.63
CA MET A 481 1.58 32.61 11.82
C MET A 481 1.90 31.64 12.97
N GLU A 482 1.13 31.71 14.05
CA GLU A 482 1.26 30.80 15.18
C GLU A 482 0.89 29.36 14.80
N VAL A 483 -0.22 29.16 14.07
CA VAL A 483 -0.65 27.84 13.63
C VAL A 483 0.34 27.24 12.63
N LEU A 484 0.85 28.04 11.69
CA LEU A 484 1.92 27.58 10.79
C LEU A 484 3.16 27.15 11.58
N SER A 485 3.54 27.90 12.62
CA SER A 485 4.63 27.50 13.51
C SER A 485 4.31 26.18 14.26
N GLN A 486 3.09 25.97 14.73
CA GLN A 486 2.69 24.71 15.37
C GLN A 486 2.77 23.54 14.37
N ILE A 487 2.29 23.72 13.15
CA ILE A 487 2.34 22.70 12.10
C ILE A 487 3.80 22.38 11.78
N VAL A 488 4.61 23.38 11.40
CA VAL A 488 5.98 23.17 10.90
C VAL A 488 6.95 22.70 11.99
N ASN A 489 6.87 23.27 13.21
CA ASN A 489 7.82 23.02 14.29
C ASN A 489 7.30 22.02 15.34
N GLY A 490 6.01 21.74 15.38
CA GLY A 490 5.38 20.89 16.38
C GLY A 490 5.60 19.40 16.12
N ASP A 491 5.59 18.64 17.22
CA ASP A 491 5.63 17.17 17.22
C ASP A 491 4.23 16.63 17.55
N TYR A 492 3.35 16.61 16.55
CA TYR A 492 1.98 16.12 16.71
C TYR A 492 1.80 14.72 16.13
N ASP A 493 1.13 13.85 16.87
CA ASP A 493 0.73 12.52 16.43
C ASP A 493 -0.57 12.59 15.62
N ILE A 494 -1.45 13.52 15.98
CA ILE A 494 -2.75 13.75 15.33
C ILE A 494 -2.92 15.24 15.05
N ILE A 495 -3.31 15.58 13.82
CA ILE A 495 -3.83 16.89 13.47
C ILE A 495 -5.31 16.72 13.13
N HIS A 496 -6.18 17.44 13.85
CA HIS A 496 -7.60 17.52 13.56
C HIS A 496 -7.90 18.93 13.03
N TYR A 497 -8.50 19.01 11.84
CA TYR A 497 -8.86 20.25 11.17
C TYR A 497 -10.37 20.28 10.91
N ALA A 498 -11.04 21.35 11.33
CA ALA A 498 -12.43 21.63 11.01
C ALA A 498 -12.57 23.05 10.47
N GLY A 499 -12.88 23.21 9.20
CA GLY A 499 -12.93 24.54 8.58
C GLY A 499 -13.11 24.51 7.07
N HIS A 500 -12.83 25.64 6.44
CA HIS A 500 -12.93 25.75 4.99
C HIS A 500 -11.68 25.23 4.28
N SER A 501 -11.86 24.69 3.08
CA SER A 501 -10.78 24.48 2.13
C SER A 501 -11.07 25.15 0.79
N VAL A 502 -9.99 25.40 0.05
CA VAL A 502 -10.02 26.05 -1.26
C VAL A 502 -9.15 25.24 -2.21
N PHE A 503 -9.63 25.10 -3.44
CA PHE A 503 -8.86 24.57 -4.56
C PHE A 503 -8.77 25.61 -5.68
N GLU A 504 -7.56 26.03 -6.01
CA GLU A 504 -7.35 26.96 -7.12
C GLU A 504 -6.11 26.55 -7.92
N ASN A 505 -6.23 26.54 -9.26
CA ASN A 505 -5.12 26.24 -10.17
C ASN A 505 -4.40 24.91 -9.86
N GLY A 506 -5.16 23.87 -9.52
CA GLY A 506 -4.60 22.55 -9.22
C GLY A 506 -4.02 22.39 -7.82
N ARG A 507 -4.12 23.40 -6.95
CA ARG A 507 -3.57 23.44 -5.58
C ARG A 507 -4.69 23.53 -4.54
N ALA A 508 -4.75 22.54 -3.65
CA ALA A 508 -5.62 22.54 -2.48
C ALA A 508 -4.96 23.22 -1.28
N GLY A 509 -5.77 23.77 -0.36
CA GLY A 509 -5.30 24.27 0.92
C GLY A 509 -6.40 24.56 1.94
N TRP A 510 -6.01 24.72 3.20
CA TRP A 510 -6.89 25.11 4.30
C TRP A 510 -6.99 26.64 4.40
N LEU A 511 -8.20 27.18 4.48
CA LEU A 511 -8.44 28.62 4.52
C LEU A 511 -8.31 29.17 5.95
N PHE A 512 -7.46 30.18 6.14
CA PHE A 512 -7.21 30.87 7.41
C PHE A 512 -7.61 32.36 7.39
N GLY A 513 -8.02 32.87 6.23
CA GLY A 513 -8.50 34.24 6.04
C GLY A 513 -8.60 34.56 4.54
N GLU A 514 -9.11 35.75 4.18
CA GLU A 514 -9.31 36.17 2.78
C GLU A 514 -8.05 35.98 1.91
N ASP A 515 -6.88 36.35 2.43
CA ASP A 515 -5.60 36.26 1.72
C ASP A 515 -4.65 35.21 2.32
N CYS A 516 -5.17 34.25 3.11
CA CYS A 516 -4.34 33.27 3.81
C CYS A 516 -4.88 31.85 3.61
N VAL A 517 -4.18 31.08 2.77
CA VAL A 517 -4.47 29.67 2.52
C VAL A 517 -3.21 28.87 2.81
N PHE A 518 -3.32 27.86 3.67
CA PHE A 518 -2.25 26.89 3.90
C PHE A 518 -2.32 25.84 2.81
N SER A 519 -1.54 26.07 1.76
CA SER A 519 -1.54 25.19 0.59
C SER A 519 -0.89 23.84 0.92
N ALA A 520 -1.20 22.83 0.12
CA ALA A 520 -0.56 21.52 0.18
C ALA A 520 0.98 21.62 0.27
N SER A 521 1.59 22.50 -0.53
CA SER A 521 3.05 22.75 -0.54
C SER A 521 3.61 23.37 0.74
N GLU A 522 2.82 24.13 1.48
CA GLU A 522 3.21 24.68 2.79
C GLU A 522 3.08 23.63 3.88
N LEU A 523 2.02 22.82 3.80
CA LEU A 523 1.83 21.62 4.64
C LEU A 523 2.90 20.55 4.37
N MET A 524 3.53 20.52 3.19
CA MET A 524 4.72 19.70 2.92
C MET A 524 5.96 20.11 3.72
N ARG A 525 6.00 21.30 4.34
CA ARG A 525 7.18 21.76 5.09
C ARG A 525 7.29 21.19 6.50
N LEU A 526 6.35 20.33 6.92
CA LEU A 526 6.35 19.61 8.19
C LEU A 526 7.71 18.96 8.45
N ARG A 527 8.36 19.18 9.59
CA ARG A 527 9.59 18.44 9.94
C ARG A 527 9.30 16.97 10.24
N ARG A 528 8.19 16.70 10.93
CA ARG A 528 7.72 15.37 11.30
C ARG A 528 6.28 15.22 10.84
N ALA A 529 5.99 14.19 10.07
CA ALA A 529 4.64 13.93 9.58
C ALA A 529 3.78 13.35 10.70
N PRO A 530 2.56 13.86 10.96
CA PRO A 530 1.65 13.24 11.91
C PRO A 530 1.26 11.83 11.46
N ARG A 531 0.82 11.02 12.41
CA ARG A 531 0.37 9.65 12.18
C ARG A 531 -1.03 9.63 11.55
N LEU A 532 -1.87 10.58 11.95
CA LEU A 532 -3.20 10.81 11.42
C LEU A 532 -3.44 12.31 11.20
N VAL A 533 -3.93 12.66 10.02
CA VAL A 533 -4.63 13.92 9.78
C VAL A 533 -6.11 13.59 9.60
N PHE A 534 -6.98 14.22 10.39
CA PHE A 534 -8.42 14.14 10.26
C PHE A 534 -8.93 15.52 9.88
N ALA A 535 -9.45 15.68 8.66
CA ALA A 535 -9.81 16.97 8.09
C ALA A 535 -11.27 16.98 7.65
N ASN A 536 -12.11 17.62 8.47
CA ASN A 536 -13.45 18.07 8.09
C ASN A 536 -13.32 19.42 7.40
N ALA A 537 -12.89 19.35 6.15
CA ALA A 537 -12.65 20.50 5.29
C ALA A 537 -13.82 20.63 4.30
N CYS A 538 -14.69 21.62 4.52
CA CYS A 538 -15.83 21.90 3.65
C CYS A 538 -15.50 23.07 2.72
N HIS A 539 -15.75 22.92 1.42
CA HIS A 539 -15.51 23.98 0.43
C HIS A 539 -16.29 25.26 0.76
N SER A 540 -15.69 26.44 0.55
CA SER A 540 -16.39 27.72 0.69
C SER A 540 -17.37 27.94 -0.47
N SER A 541 -18.65 28.16 -0.19
CA SER A 541 -19.71 28.33 -1.21
C SER A 541 -19.63 29.64 -2.01
N ASP A 542 -18.69 30.52 -1.70
CA ASP A 542 -18.51 31.85 -2.35
C ASP A 542 -17.68 31.81 -3.64
N ILE A 543 -17.33 30.62 -4.13
CA ILE A 543 -16.51 30.43 -5.33
C ILE A 543 -17.43 29.97 -6.47
N GLY A 544 -17.36 30.64 -7.63
CA GLY A 544 -18.34 30.56 -8.72
C GLY A 544 -18.63 29.16 -9.29
N ALA A 545 -19.79 29.02 -9.95
CA ALA A 545 -20.32 27.74 -10.44
C ALA A 545 -19.42 26.97 -11.43
N ASP A 546 -18.54 27.66 -12.15
CA ASP A 546 -17.58 27.06 -13.10
C ASP A 546 -16.42 26.30 -12.41
N GLN A 547 -16.20 26.51 -11.10
CA GLN A 547 -15.14 25.83 -10.33
C GLN A 547 -15.63 24.60 -9.54
N ARG A 548 -16.90 24.19 -9.74
CA ARG A 548 -17.43 22.96 -9.11
C ARG A 548 -16.72 21.69 -9.62
N GLU A 549 -16.15 21.69 -10.83
CA GLU A 549 -15.51 20.53 -11.45
C GLU A 549 -14.30 19.96 -10.67
N ASP A 550 -13.73 20.72 -9.73
CA ASP A 550 -12.44 20.42 -9.08
C ASP A 550 -12.50 19.85 -7.65
N GLN A 551 -13.71 19.71 -7.06
CA GLN A 551 -13.93 19.40 -5.63
C GLN A 551 -13.23 18.14 -5.11
N LEU A 552 -13.06 17.12 -5.94
CA LEU A 552 -12.40 15.88 -5.54
C LEU A 552 -10.94 15.78 -5.94
N SER A 553 -10.55 16.55 -6.96
CA SER A 553 -9.14 16.79 -7.24
C SER A 553 -8.49 17.49 -6.04
N GLU A 554 -9.25 18.30 -5.30
CA GLU A 554 -8.84 18.96 -4.06
C GLU A 554 -8.46 17.98 -2.96
N GLN A 555 -9.42 17.20 -2.46
CA GLN A 555 -9.19 16.28 -1.35
C GLN A 555 -8.16 15.20 -1.72
N ALA A 556 -8.21 14.68 -2.96
CA ALA A 556 -7.21 13.76 -3.45
C ALA A 556 -5.82 14.42 -3.50
N SER A 557 -5.71 15.68 -3.93
CA SER A 557 -4.42 16.39 -3.96
C SER A 557 -3.86 16.74 -2.58
N LEU A 558 -4.73 17.08 -1.61
CA LEU A 558 -4.30 17.38 -0.25
C LEU A 558 -3.85 16.10 0.46
N ALA A 559 -4.61 15.01 0.31
CA ALA A 559 -4.21 13.70 0.79
C ALA A 559 -2.90 13.24 0.13
N GLU A 560 -2.78 13.33 -1.20
CA GLU A 560 -1.57 12.98 -1.95
C GLU A 560 -0.35 13.76 -1.44
N ALA A 561 -0.49 15.06 -1.18
CA ALA A 561 0.56 15.87 -0.59
C ALA A 561 0.97 15.35 0.80
N PHE A 562 0.02 15.19 1.73
CA PHE A 562 0.35 14.65 3.06
C PHE A 562 1.05 13.28 2.99
N PHE A 563 0.61 12.40 2.07
CA PHE A 563 1.26 11.10 1.82
C PHE A 563 2.68 11.24 1.29
N GLY A 564 2.92 12.13 0.32
CA GLY A 564 4.26 12.46 -0.17
C GLY A 564 5.21 12.90 0.94
N ARG A 565 4.69 13.52 2.02
CA ARG A 565 5.51 13.91 3.18
C ARG A 565 5.74 12.78 4.17
N GLY A 566 4.98 11.69 4.12
CA GLY A 566 5.10 10.55 5.03
C GLY A 566 4.00 10.45 6.10
N VAL A 567 2.89 11.18 5.95
CA VAL A 567 1.68 10.94 6.77
C VAL A 567 1.18 9.52 6.50
N LYS A 568 0.91 8.75 7.56
CA LYS A 568 0.45 7.35 7.43
C LYS A 568 -1.04 7.25 7.11
N ASN A 569 -1.85 8.16 7.67
CA ASN A 569 -3.30 8.17 7.47
C ASN A 569 -3.83 9.58 7.31
N TYR A 570 -4.68 9.75 6.32
CA TYR A 570 -5.44 10.96 6.09
C TYR A 570 -6.91 10.58 5.95
N ILE A 571 -7.77 11.17 6.79
CA ILE A 571 -9.21 11.01 6.73
C ILE A 571 -9.79 12.39 6.46
N GLY A 572 -10.71 12.49 5.50
CA GLY A 572 -11.53 13.67 5.36
C GLY A 572 -12.62 13.50 4.34
N THR A 573 -13.30 14.59 4.01
CA THR A 573 -14.51 14.60 3.21
C THR A 573 -14.23 14.86 1.73
N GLY A 574 -14.71 13.99 0.84
CA GLY A 574 -14.58 14.14 -0.60
C GLY A 574 -15.56 15.15 -1.22
N TRP A 575 -16.58 15.55 -0.48
CA TRP A 575 -17.59 16.54 -0.89
C TRP A 575 -18.26 17.17 0.34
N GLN A 576 -19.25 18.04 0.12
CA GLN A 576 -19.88 18.82 1.18
C GLN A 576 -20.67 17.92 2.14
N VAL A 577 -20.52 18.16 3.44
CA VAL A 577 -21.18 17.41 4.52
C VAL A 577 -21.97 18.34 5.44
N GLN A 578 -22.94 17.78 6.16
CA GLN A 578 -23.66 18.53 7.19
C GLN A 578 -22.81 18.65 8.45
N ASP A 579 -22.69 19.87 8.99
CA ASP A 579 -21.81 20.14 10.14
C ASP A 579 -22.09 19.26 11.37
N ASP A 580 -23.38 19.08 11.73
CA ASP A 580 -23.76 18.28 12.90
C ASP A 580 -23.36 16.80 12.75
N LYS A 581 -23.47 16.26 11.53
CA LYS A 581 -23.07 14.88 11.20
C LYS A 581 -21.56 14.74 11.07
N ALA A 582 -20.88 15.76 10.55
CA ALA A 582 -19.43 15.77 10.46
C ALA A 582 -18.79 15.66 11.85
N ARG A 583 -19.29 16.45 12.80
CA ARG A 583 -18.93 16.39 14.22
C ARG A 583 -19.22 15.02 14.84
N GLU A 584 -20.41 14.47 14.60
CA GLU A 584 -20.80 13.15 15.12
C GLU A 584 -19.85 12.03 14.63
N ILE A 585 -19.45 12.07 13.36
CA ILE A 585 -18.49 11.11 12.80
C ILE A 585 -17.12 11.27 13.44
N ALA A 586 -16.62 12.51 13.59
CA ALA A 586 -15.31 12.76 14.21
C ALA A 586 -15.26 12.20 15.65
N VAL A 587 -16.27 12.52 16.47
CA VAL A 587 -16.37 12.03 17.85
C VAL A 587 -16.50 10.50 17.89
N THR A 588 -17.40 9.93 17.09
CA THR A 588 -17.60 8.46 17.04
C THR A 588 -16.33 7.75 16.56
N PHE A 589 -15.60 8.33 15.62
CA PHE A 589 -14.33 7.79 15.14
C PHE A 589 -13.28 7.72 16.26
N TYR A 590 -13.01 8.84 16.96
CA TYR A 590 -12.00 8.86 18.02
C TYR A 590 -12.40 7.98 19.22
N GLN A 591 -13.69 7.95 19.58
CA GLN A 591 -14.24 7.03 20.59
C GLN A 591 -13.86 5.59 20.31
N ASN A 592 -13.99 5.12 19.07
CA ASN A 592 -13.70 3.74 18.70
C ASN A 592 -12.21 3.50 18.48
N ALA A 593 -11.49 4.43 17.86
CA ALA A 593 -10.06 4.33 17.58
C ALA A 593 -9.19 4.31 18.86
N LEU A 594 -9.70 4.88 19.96
CA LEU A 594 -9.03 4.95 21.26
C LEU A 594 -9.87 4.33 22.39
N ASN A 595 -10.84 3.46 22.05
CA ASN A 595 -11.70 2.85 23.06
C ASN A 595 -10.90 2.03 24.08
N TYR A 596 -11.29 2.09 25.35
CA TYR A 596 -10.71 1.25 26.41
C TYR A 596 -11.63 0.04 26.71
N PRO A 597 -11.10 -1.17 26.97
CA PRO A 597 -9.69 -1.57 26.93
C PRO A 597 -9.21 -1.97 25.53
N LYS A 598 -10.12 -2.08 24.56
CA LYS A 598 -9.85 -2.62 23.23
C LYS A 598 -10.07 -1.56 22.14
N PRO A 599 -9.05 -0.76 21.80
CA PRO A 599 -9.16 0.22 20.73
C PRO A 599 -9.25 -0.48 19.37
N ALA A 600 -10.08 0.04 18.48
CA ALA A 600 -10.22 -0.47 17.12
C ALA A 600 -9.02 -0.08 16.24
N VAL A 601 -8.84 -0.77 15.12
CA VAL A 601 -7.98 -0.28 14.03
C VAL A 601 -8.69 0.88 13.32
N LEU A 602 -7.93 1.77 12.67
CA LEU A 602 -8.45 3.01 12.09
C LEU A 602 -9.56 2.77 11.06
N GLY A 603 -9.39 1.79 10.17
CA GLY A 603 -10.41 1.46 9.16
C GLY A 603 -11.72 1.00 9.79
N GLU A 604 -11.64 0.19 10.84
CA GLU A 604 -12.81 -0.28 11.59
C GLU A 604 -13.48 0.87 12.37
N ALA A 605 -12.69 1.74 13.01
CA ALA A 605 -13.22 2.90 13.72
C ALA A 605 -14.02 3.83 12.76
N LEU A 606 -13.50 4.08 11.56
CA LEU A 606 -14.21 4.88 10.56
C LEU A 606 -15.43 4.14 10.02
N ARG A 607 -15.35 2.82 9.78
CA ARG A 607 -16.49 2.01 9.35
C ARG A 607 -17.63 2.05 10.37
N ILE A 608 -17.32 1.99 11.67
CA ILE A 608 -18.31 2.13 12.75
C ILE A 608 -18.96 3.53 12.70
N ALA A 609 -18.16 4.59 12.55
CA ALA A 609 -18.67 5.96 12.44
C ALA A 609 -19.58 6.16 11.22
N ARG A 610 -19.16 5.67 10.04
CA ARG A 610 -19.98 5.66 8.82
C ARG A 610 -21.27 4.87 9.02
N LYS A 611 -21.20 3.67 9.62
CA LYS A 611 -22.39 2.83 9.87
C LYS A 611 -23.38 3.50 10.82
N LYS A 612 -22.90 4.27 11.80
CA LYS A 612 -23.76 5.04 12.70
C LYS A 612 -24.48 6.15 11.93
N CYS A 613 -23.75 6.97 11.17
CA CYS A 613 -24.33 8.02 10.34
C CYS A 613 -25.26 7.47 9.23
N PHE A 614 -24.96 6.31 8.66
CA PHE A 614 -25.80 5.62 7.67
C PHE A 614 -27.19 5.29 8.21
N ARG A 615 -27.31 4.90 9.50
CA ARG A 615 -28.61 4.61 10.12
C ARG A 615 -29.51 5.82 10.27
N ASP A 616 -28.93 7.02 10.21
CA ASP A 616 -29.66 8.27 10.25
C ASP A 616 -30.08 8.75 8.85
N TYR A 617 -29.86 7.92 7.82
CA TYR A 617 -30.22 8.15 6.41
C TYR A 617 -29.61 9.40 5.77
N ASP A 618 -28.45 9.85 6.27
CA ASP A 618 -27.73 11.00 5.74
C ASP A 618 -26.61 10.57 4.79
N SER A 619 -26.36 11.29 3.70
CA SER A 619 -25.29 10.94 2.73
C SER A 619 -23.86 11.27 3.19
N THR A 620 -23.71 11.95 4.35
CA THR A 620 -22.42 12.36 4.93
C THR A 620 -21.47 11.19 5.16
N TRP A 621 -21.96 9.99 5.53
CA TRP A 621 -21.10 8.82 5.72
C TRP A 621 -20.27 8.48 4.48
N ALA A 622 -20.84 8.70 3.30
CA ALA A 622 -20.19 8.35 2.03
C ALA A 622 -19.09 9.34 1.68
N ALA A 623 -19.18 10.58 2.16
CA ALA A 623 -18.19 11.62 1.91
C ALA A 623 -16.85 11.32 2.56
N TYR A 624 -16.84 10.61 3.69
CA TYR A 624 -15.60 10.32 4.40
C TYR A 624 -14.76 9.33 3.61
N GLN A 625 -13.53 9.72 3.29
CA GLN A 625 -12.53 8.92 2.59
C GLN A 625 -11.32 8.72 3.51
N HIS A 626 -10.86 7.47 3.66
CA HIS A 626 -9.64 7.14 4.40
C HIS A 626 -8.55 6.77 3.41
N TYR A 627 -7.50 7.56 3.35
CA TYR A 627 -6.26 7.25 2.68
C TYR A 627 -5.27 6.73 3.72
N GLY A 628 -4.76 5.50 3.57
CA GLY A 628 -3.82 4.90 4.52
C GLY A 628 -3.90 3.38 4.63
N GLN A 629 -3.78 2.88 5.86
CA GLN A 629 -3.81 1.44 6.14
C GLN A 629 -5.01 1.10 7.03
N TRP A 630 -5.78 0.09 6.63
CA TRP A 630 -6.97 -0.36 7.39
C TRP A 630 -6.62 -0.76 8.83
N ASN A 631 -5.55 -1.55 8.99
CA ASN A 631 -5.13 -2.16 10.25
C ASN A 631 -4.31 -1.24 11.16
N ASP A 632 -4.06 0.01 10.76
CA ASP A 632 -3.23 0.92 11.56
C ASP A 632 -3.95 1.37 12.85
N ARG A 633 -3.21 1.85 13.85
CA ARG A 633 -3.70 2.12 15.21
C ARG A 633 -3.06 3.35 15.82
N LEU A 634 -3.81 4.22 16.51
CA LEU A 634 -3.23 5.45 17.11
C LEU A 634 -2.23 5.23 18.23
N ILE A 635 -2.33 4.12 18.94
CA ILE A 635 -1.54 3.83 20.14
C ILE A 635 -0.96 2.42 20.08
N ASN A 636 0.12 2.22 20.82
CA ASN A 636 0.65 0.89 21.06
C ASN A 636 -0.22 0.16 22.11
N ILE A 637 -0.59 -1.09 21.83
CA ILE A 637 -1.36 -1.95 22.73
C ILE A 637 -0.43 -3.11 23.10
N SER A 638 -0.05 -3.23 24.37
CA SER A 638 0.62 -4.45 24.84
C SER A 638 -0.41 -5.41 25.44
N GLU A 639 -0.23 -6.72 25.24
CA GLU A 639 -1.12 -7.75 25.82
C GLU A 639 -1.21 -7.66 27.35
N THR A 640 -0.19 -7.08 28.00
CA THR A 640 -0.16 -6.83 29.45
C THR A 640 -0.99 -5.64 29.91
N ASP A 641 -1.50 -4.80 29.01
CA ASP A 641 -2.33 -3.64 29.32
C ASP A 641 -3.83 -3.93 29.30
N ILE A 642 -4.22 -5.13 28.85
CA ILE A 642 -5.61 -5.57 28.81
C ILE A 642 -5.85 -6.40 30.08
N PRO A 643 -6.72 -5.96 31.00
CA PRO A 643 -6.96 -6.66 32.27
C PRO A 643 -7.54 -8.07 32.11
#